data_AF-A0A7S0IU80-F1
#
_entry.id   AF-A0A7S0IU80-F1
#
_cell.length_a   1.000
_cell.length_b   1.000
_cell.length_c   1.000
_cell.angle_alpha   90.00
_cell.angle_beta   90.00
_cell.angle_gamma   90.00
#
_symmetry.space_group_name_H-M   'P 1'
#
loop_
_entity.id
_entity.type
_entity.pdbx_description
1 polymer ?
#
loop_
_entity_poly.entity_id
_entity_poly.type
_entity_poly.pdbx_seq_one_letter_code
_entity_poly.pdbx_strand_id
1 'polypeptide(L)'
;MAAIAIAACLLLPVAFVLRPQPLLSAGGHALGQLSMIAEVEKPQPALNKNVQQTLSTSREEVMTFSYDMSLETKYEKPTYPGTGNGLSGEEGEYDIVVIGSGMGGLACGAMSAKYGHDVLVLESHIKPGGSAHTFSRIHNGGKYSFEVGPSIFEGLDKPSYNPLRIVMDILGEQMPVKTYTGLGYWTPQGYWRFPIGDDSEAKGGFRATLRQHATDPELAIEQWEAFRARLKDLCGTMSAVSLMNLRQDAGFLATTAGGAPFVMSRPWVLPDLPLVFQSLHETVDQIVTEPFLRNWIDTMCIFCGFPAKGAMTAHILYILDRFFEDEATYCVPIGGTEEIAQTLVRGLEKFGGKLQMNAHVKQILVENGRAVGVELKNGKKIKARKAVVSNATPFDTVKMLGSSPELPPAVEQWRAELGKLPRHGAIMHLFIAIDAEGLDLSHIEDPAHLVVQDWGRSLQDSQNLCSFFIPSLLDPSVCPPGKHVIHVYSSGGEPYEPWEKLEKGSAEYEAYKEQRAEVLWTAVERCIPDVRQRLEFYIIGSPLAHEAFLRRDRGTYGMAWAAGTAAPYAGLVKNLLPFPFPNLKTPVDGLLRCGDSCFPGIGTPSAAASGVIAANTLTHVGKHIDMLREAGAAHPLYSFLDPGLLGSLYLPLVEARTPAAELRGEAQPTVAS
;
A
#
# COMPACT_ATOMS: atom_id res chain seq x y z
N MET A 1 -4.69 -34.10 1.17
CA MET A 1 -4.22 -34.04 2.57
C MET A 1 -3.67 -32.64 2.93
N ALA A 2 -2.87 -31.94 2.11
CA ALA A 2 -2.45 -30.54 2.40
C ALA A 2 -3.56 -29.49 2.18
N ALA A 3 -4.33 -29.58 1.09
CA ALA A 3 -5.57 -28.80 0.94
C ALA A 3 -6.66 -29.22 1.95
N ILE A 4 -6.56 -30.45 2.49
CA ILE A 4 -7.42 -30.92 3.58
C ILE A 4 -6.91 -30.40 4.93
N ALA A 5 -5.61 -30.14 5.14
CA ALA A 5 -5.13 -29.50 6.38
C ALA A 5 -5.57 -28.03 6.45
N ILE A 6 -5.58 -27.34 5.30
CA ILE A 6 -6.12 -25.97 5.18
C ILE A 6 -7.65 -25.97 5.28
N ALA A 7 -8.35 -26.95 4.69
CA ALA A 7 -9.81 -27.06 4.77
C ALA A 7 -10.35 -27.68 6.09
N ALA A 8 -9.59 -28.55 6.76
CA ALA A 8 -10.01 -29.22 8.02
C ALA A 8 -9.94 -28.28 9.22
N CYS A 9 -9.12 -27.23 9.17
CA CYS A 9 -9.19 -26.13 10.12
C CYS A 9 -10.42 -25.21 9.91
N LEU A 10 -11.12 -25.32 8.78
CA LEU A 10 -12.21 -24.42 8.37
C LEU A 10 -13.61 -25.08 8.32
N LEU A 11 -13.74 -26.41 8.50
CA LEU A 11 -14.97 -27.16 8.21
C LEU A 11 -15.40 -28.21 9.27
N LEU A 12 -15.21 -28.00 10.57
CA LEU A 12 -15.89 -28.86 11.55
C LEU A 12 -17.34 -28.40 11.79
N PRO A 13 -18.36 -29.23 11.48
CA PRO A 13 -19.75 -28.93 11.81
C PRO A 13 -20.02 -29.25 13.28
N VAL A 14 -20.66 -28.31 13.97
CA VAL A 14 -21.19 -28.49 15.32
C VAL A 14 -22.29 -29.56 15.28
N ALA A 15 -22.04 -30.72 15.88
CA ALA A 15 -23.10 -31.63 16.32
C ALA A 15 -22.64 -32.47 17.53
N PHE A 16 -23.29 -32.20 18.67
CA PHE A 16 -23.54 -33.07 19.83
C PHE A 16 -22.40 -33.92 20.43
N VAL A 17 -22.09 -33.67 21.71
CA VAL A 17 -22.37 -34.63 22.81
C VAL A 17 -22.53 -33.85 24.13
N LEU A 18 -23.75 -33.86 24.65
CA LEU A 18 -24.04 -33.72 26.08
C LEU A 18 -23.34 -34.85 26.85
N ARG A 19 -22.52 -34.53 27.86
CA ARG A 19 -22.70 -35.07 29.22
C ARG A 19 -21.74 -34.45 30.25
N PRO A 20 -22.20 -34.31 31.51
CA PRO A 20 -21.51 -33.60 32.58
C PRO A 20 -20.67 -34.55 33.43
N GLN A 21 -19.56 -34.09 34.01
CA GLN A 21 -18.81 -34.79 35.05
C GLN A 21 -17.91 -33.82 35.85
N PRO A 22 -17.55 -34.13 37.11
CA PRO A 22 -18.34 -33.70 38.27
C PRO A 22 -17.54 -32.88 39.30
N LEU A 23 -18.28 -32.29 40.24
CA LEU A 23 -17.79 -31.83 41.53
C LEU A 23 -16.99 -32.93 42.25
N LEU A 24 -15.81 -32.59 42.78
CA LEU A 24 -15.27 -33.15 44.01
C LEU A 24 -14.39 -32.13 44.72
N SER A 25 -14.76 -31.91 45.98
CA SER A 25 -14.20 -31.00 46.98
C SER A 25 -12.89 -31.50 47.59
N ALA A 26 -12.04 -30.57 48.04
CA ALA A 26 -11.71 -30.33 49.46
C ALA A 26 -10.24 -29.90 49.65
N GLY A 27 -10.00 -28.92 50.55
CA GLY A 27 -8.74 -28.85 51.30
C GLY A 27 -8.06 -27.48 51.48
N GLY A 28 -8.70 -26.57 52.23
CA GLY A 28 -8.14 -25.77 53.35
C GLY A 28 -6.77 -25.06 53.33
N HIS A 29 -6.86 -23.78 53.74
CA HIS A 29 -5.95 -22.95 54.56
C HIS A 29 -4.86 -22.08 53.89
N ALA A 30 -5.04 -20.76 53.93
CA ALA A 30 -4.50 -19.89 55.00
C ALA A 30 -4.66 -18.39 54.63
N LEU A 31 -5.08 -17.60 55.61
CA LEU A 31 -5.34 -16.16 55.56
C LEU A 31 -4.05 -15.33 55.44
N GLY A 32 -4.11 -14.24 54.68
CA GLY A 32 -3.18 -13.11 54.75
C GLY A 32 -3.87 -11.84 54.24
N GLN A 33 -4.38 -11.02 55.15
CA GLN A 33 -4.93 -9.69 54.88
C GLN A 33 -3.82 -8.73 54.43
N LEU A 34 -4.04 -8.02 53.32
CA LEU A 34 -3.39 -6.75 53.02
C LEU A 34 -4.43 -5.82 52.39
N SER A 35 -4.95 -4.91 53.22
CA SER A 35 -5.75 -3.77 52.80
C SER A 35 -4.83 -2.72 52.15
N MET A 36 -5.02 -2.46 50.86
CA MET A 36 -4.54 -1.23 50.22
C MET A 36 -5.74 -0.55 49.57
N ILE A 37 -6.05 0.62 50.09
CA ILE A 37 -7.05 1.55 49.59
C ILE A 37 -6.57 2.00 48.22
N ALA A 38 -7.26 1.59 47.15
CA ALA A 38 -7.04 2.14 45.83
C ALA A 38 -7.80 3.48 45.74
N GLU A 39 -7.07 4.58 45.85
CA GLU A 39 -7.56 5.88 45.40
C GLU A 39 -7.85 5.79 43.90
N VAL A 40 -9.09 6.05 43.54
CA VAL A 40 -9.53 6.17 42.15
C VAL A 40 -8.94 7.47 41.60
N GLU A 41 -7.75 7.38 41.00
CA GLU A 41 -7.22 8.46 40.17
C GLU A 41 -8.19 8.68 38.99
N LYS A 42 -8.76 9.88 38.92
CA LYS A 42 -9.51 10.33 37.75
C LYS A 42 -8.59 10.32 36.53
N PRO A 43 -9.04 9.88 35.34
CA PRO A 43 -8.21 9.88 34.15
C PRO A 43 -7.80 11.33 33.82
N GLN A 44 -6.49 11.61 33.84
CA GLN A 44 -5.97 12.80 33.19
C GLN A 44 -6.16 12.67 31.66
N PRO A 45 -6.46 13.77 30.95
CA PRO A 45 -6.56 13.75 29.50
C PRO A 45 -5.23 13.27 28.91
N ALA A 46 -5.28 12.24 28.07
CA ALA A 46 -4.10 11.59 27.50
C ALA A 46 -3.19 12.63 26.81
N LEU A 47 -2.00 12.85 27.36
CA LEU A 47 -0.94 13.61 26.71
C LEU A 47 -0.53 12.93 25.39
N ASN A 48 -0.21 13.76 24.40
CA ASN A 48 -0.04 13.45 22.98
C ASN A 48 1.16 12.52 22.69
N LYS A 49 0.94 11.20 22.69
CA LYS A 49 1.99 10.17 22.51
C LYS A 49 2.69 10.22 21.15
N ASN A 50 2.03 10.69 20.09
CA ASN A 50 2.58 10.69 18.73
C ASN A 50 3.77 11.64 18.57
N VAL A 51 3.65 12.88 19.07
CA VAL A 51 4.74 13.89 19.03
C VAL A 51 5.86 13.52 20.00
N GLN A 52 5.58 12.75 21.05
CA GLN A 52 6.63 12.26 21.95
C GLN A 52 7.51 11.18 21.29
N GLN A 53 6.95 10.34 20.40
CA GLN A 53 7.75 9.36 19.67
C GLN A 53 8.81 10.04 18.77
N THR A 54 8.54 11.23 18.25
CA THR A 54 9.52 11.98 17.43
C THR A 54 10.67 12.59 18.24
N LEU A 55 10.62 12.52 19.58
CA LEU A 55 11.73 12.97 20.45
C LEU A 55 12.85 11.93 20.53
N SER A 56 12.54 10.64 20.31
CA SER A 56 13.53 9.57 20.22
C SER A 56 13.85 9.33 18.75
N THR A 57 15.02 9.75 18.30
CA THR A 57 15.46 9.53 16.92
C THR A 57 16.24 8.21 16.77
N SER A 58 16.27 7.36 17.80
CA SER A 58 17.08 6.13 17.83
C SER A 58 16.76 5.22 16.65
N ARG A 59 17.80 4.61 16.06
CA ARG A 59 17.68 3.60 14.99
C ARG A 59 16.73 2.45 15.34
N GLU A 60 16.61 2.12 16.63
CA GLU A 60 15.84 0.99 17.13
C GLU A 60 14.34 1.24 17.24
N GLU A 61 13.89 2.48 17.06
CA GLU A 61 12.49 2.88 17.23
C GLU A 61 11.67 2.69 15.95
N VAL A 62 10.47 2.15 16.12
CA VAL A 62 9.43 2.06 15.08
C VAL A 62 8.36 3.09 15.41
N MET A 63 8.21 4.08 14.54
CA MET A 63 7.24 5.16 14.75
C MET A 63 5.89 4.79 14.16
N THR A 64 4.83 4.93 14.97
CA THR A 64 3.45 4.75 14.52
C THR A 64 2.55 5.81 15.14
N PHE A 65 1.68 6.37 14.31
CA PHE A 65 0.81 7.48 14.70
C PHE A 65 -0.62 6.96 14.91
N SER A 66 -1.25 7.32 16.02
CA SER A 66 -2.64 6.93 16.31
C SER A 66 -3.46 8.15 16.73
N TYR A 67 -4.70 8.24 16.25
CA TYR A 67 -5.54 9.41 16.44
C TYR A 67 -6.93 9.00 16.92
N ASP A 68 -7.38 9.59 18.02
CA ASP A 68 -8.72 9.34 18.54
C ASP A 68 -9.79 9.86 17.55
N MET A 69 -10.52 8.93 16.95
CA MET A 69 -11.56 9.21 15.96
C MET A 69 -12.88 9.70 16.57
N SER A 70 -13.03 9.67 17.91
CA SER A 70 -14.18 10.25 18.59
C SER A 70 -14.09 11.77 18.73
N LEU A 71 -12.89 12.33 18.52
CA LEU A 71 -12.68 13.77 18.51
C LEU A 71 -13.08 14.33 17.14
N GLU A 72 -14.06 15.23 17.13
CA GLU A 72 -14.40 15.98 15.93
C GLU A 72 -13.18 16.72 15.41
N THR A 73 -13.02 16.70 14.08
CA THR A 73 -11.97 17.46 13.41
C THR A 73 -12.31 18.93 13.58
N LYS A 74 -11.58 19.65 14.44
CA LYS A 74 -11.84 21.06 14.76
C LYS A 74 -11.40 22.04 13.66
N TYR A 75 -11.00 21.54 12.50
CA TYR A 75 -10.57 22.36 11.36
C TYR A 75 -11.28 21.90 10.08
N GLU A 76 -11.58 22.85 9.20
CA GLU A 76 -12.14 22.56 7.90
C GLU A 76 -11.01 22.12 6.95
N LYS A 77 -11.17 20.98 6.28
CA LYS A 77 -10.16 20.50 5.32
C LYS A 77 -10.00 21.54 4.21
N PRO A 78 -8.78 22.06 3.97
CA PRO A 78 -8.59 23.12 2.99
C PRO A 78 -8.94 22.61 1.59
N THR A 79 -9.69 23.38 0.81
CA THR A 79 -9.88 23.12 -0.62
C THR A 79 -8.85 23.94 -1.40
N TYR A 80 -8.12 23.32 -2.35
CA TYR A 80 -7.14 24.03 -3.17
C TYR A 80 -7.68 24.33 -4.57
N PRO A 81 -7.36 25.50 -5.15
CA PRO A 81 -7.61 25.77 -6.56
C PRO A 81 -6.98 24.69 -7.43
N GLY A 82 -7.75 24.16 -8.37
CA GLY A 82 -7.30 23.12 -9.30
C GLY A 82 -7.56 21.68 -8.85
N THR A 83 -8.20 21.44 -7.69
CA THR A 83 -8.66 20.08 -7.30
C THR A 83 -10.11 19.79 -7.67
N GLY A 84 -10.81 20.76 -8.27
CA GLY A 84 -12.24 20.67 -8.54
C GLY A 84 -13.11 21.05 -7.33
N ASN A 85 -14.38 21.36 -7.58
CA ASN A 85 -15.35 21.68 -6.52
C ASN A 85 -16.10 20.44 -6.00
N GLY A 86 -15.94 19.30 -6.67
CA GLY A 86 -16.60 18.03 -6.36
C GLY A 86 -18.09 17.99 -6.73
N LEU A 87 -18.57 18.91 -7.56
CA LEU A 87 -19.99 19.09 -7.87
C LEU A 87 -20.42 18.51 -9.24
N SER A 88 -19.50 17.89 -9.98
CA SER A 88 -19.84 17.11 -11.18
C SER A 88 -20.47 15.76 -10.81
N GLY A 89 -20.85 14.99 -11.84
CA GLY A 89 -21.41 13.66 -11.71
C GLY A 89 -22.91 13.63 -12.00
N GLU A 90 -23.36 12.47 -12.48
CA GLU A 90 -24.73 12.23 -12.94
C GLU A 90 -25.37 11.07 -12.18
N GLU A 91 -26.70 11.10 -12.07
CA GLU A 91 -27.47 9.98 -11.52
C GLU A 91 -27.33 8.75 -12.41
N GLY A 92 -27.52 7.58 -11.82
CA GLY A 92 -27.47 6.32 -12.54
C GLY A 92 -27.59 5.12 -11.63
N GLU A 93 -27.61 3.95 -12.24
CA GLU A 93 -27.64 2.67 -11.56
C GLU A 93 -26.63 1.73 -12.22
N TYR A 94 -25.77 1.15 -11.41
CA TYR A 94 -24.65 0.30 -11.83
C TYR A 94 -24.62 -0.98 -11.00
N ASP A 95 -23.96 -2.05 -11.46
CA ASP A 95 -23.74 -3.22 -10.61
C ASP A 95 -22.82 -2.87 -9.44
N ILE A 96 -21.70 -2.19 -9.76
CA ILE A 96 -20.65 -1.85 -8.81
C ILE A 96 -20.34 -0.36 -8.93
N VAL A 97 -20.35 0.34 -7.79
CA VAL A 97 -19.89 1.73 -7.68
C VAL A 97 -18.59 1.75 -6.88
N VAL A 98 -17.52 2.26 -7.47
CA VAL A 98 -16.21 2.40 -6.83
C VAL A 98 -15.97 3.85 -6.43
N ILE A 99 -15.64 4.09 -5.17
CA ILE A 99 -15.34 5.41 -4.61
C ILE A 99 -13.83 5.63 -4.61
N GLY A 100 -13.36 6.59 -5.39
CA GLY A 100 -11.96 7.01 -5.52
C GLY A 100 -11.21 6.29 -6.63
N SER A 101 -10.46 7.04 -7.45
CA SER A 101 -9.70 6.53 -8.61
C SER A 101 -8.19 6.43 -8.33
N GLY A 102 -7.79 6.20 -7.08
CA GLY A 102 -6.45 5.68 -6.80
C GLY A 102 -6.24 4.28 -7.41
N MET A 103 -5.00 3.78 -7.37
CA MET A 103 -4.63 2.50 -8.01
C MET A 103 -5.54 1.32 -7.65
N GLY A 104 -5.92 1.18 -6.38
CA GLY A 104 -6.86 0.12 -5.97
C GLY A 104 -8.24 0.29 -6.57
N GLY A 105 -8.78 1.51 -6.60
CA GLY A 105 -10.11 1.79 -7.17
C GLY A 105 -10.14 1.62 -8.69
N LEU A 106 -9.11 2.09 -9.40
CA LEU A 106 -9.00 1.90 -10.85
C LEU A 106 -8.81 0.42 -11.22
N ALA A 107 -7.94 -0.31 -10.50
CA ALA A 107 -7.76 -1.74 -10.72
C ALA A 107 -9.04 -2.53 -10.41
N CYS A 108 -9.72 -2.21 -9.30
CA CYS A 108 -11.01 -2.81 -8.95
C CYS A 108 -12.04 -2.55 -10.06
N GLY A 109 -12.19 -1.29 -10.49
CA GLY A 109 -13.14 -0.91 -11.51
C GLY A 109 -12.87 -1.61 -12.85
N ALA A 110 -11.62 -1.57 -13.32
CA ALA A 110 -11.23 -2.16 -14.59
C ALA A 110 -11.39 -3.69 -14.60
N MET A 111 -10.99 -4.37 -13.52
CA MET A 111 -11.15 -5.81 -13.39
C MET A 111 -12.63 -6.22 -13.28
N SER A 112 -13.43 -5.47 -12.51
CA SER A 112 -14.88 -5.69 -12.43
C SER A 112 -15.55 -5.50 -13.80
N ALA A 113 -15.13 -4.50 -14.58
CA ALA A 113 -15.61 -4.31 -15.95
C ALA A 113 -15.18 -5.49 -16.86
N LYS A 114 -13.91 -5.95 -16.78
CA LYS A 114 -13.44 -7.15 -17.51
C LYS A 114 -14.24 -8.41 -17.16
N TYR A 115 -14.70 -8.55 -15.92
CA TYR A 115 -15.60 -9.64 -15.51
C TYR A 115 -17.05 -9.50 -16.04
N GLY A 116 -17.36 -8.40 -16.72
CA GLY A 116 -18.64 -8.11 -17.35
C GLY A 116 -19.66 -7.47 -16.41
N HIS A 117 -19.23 -6.84 -15.31
CA HIS A 117 -20.13 -6.02 -14.49
C HIS A 117 -20.29 -4.62 -15.10
N ASP A 118 -21.44 -4.00 -14.86
CA ASP A 118 -21.67 -2.58 -15.16
C ASP A 118 -21.08 -1.71 -14.03
N VAL A 119 -20.01 -0.96 -14.32
CA VAL A 119 -19.17 -0.32 -13.28
C VAL A 119 -19.07 1.18 -13.47
N LEU A 120 -19.20 1.91 -12.36
CA LEU A 120 -18.85 3.33 -12.29
C LEU A 120 -17.77 3.57 -11.23
N VAL A 121 -16.68 4.20 -11.63
CA VAL A 121 -15.66 4.77 -10.74
C VAL A 121 -15.93 6.26 -10.56
N LEU A 122 -15.98 6.72 -9.31
CA LEU A 122 -16.20 8.11 -8.93
C LEU A 122 -14.91 8.72 -8.37
N GLU A 123 -14.45 9.81 -8.96
CA GLU A 123 -13.29 10.55 -8.52
C GLU A 123 -13.68 11.97 -8.10
N SER A 124 -13.27 12.35 -6.89
CA SER A 124 -13.55 13.69 -6.37
C SER A 124 -12.69 14.77 -7.02
N HIS A 125 -11.49 14.42 -7.48
CA HIS A 125 -10.55 15.30 -8.13
C HIS A 125 -10.87 15.47 -9.63
N ILE A 126 -10.29 16.47 -10.28
CA ILE A 126 -10.41 16.71 -11.73
C ILE A 126 -9.55 15.77 -12.59
N LYS A 127 -8.85 14.82 -11.96
CA LYS A 127 -7.92 13.91 -12.62
C LYS A 127 -7.84 12.59 -11.83
N PRO A 128 -7.52 11.45 -12.48
CA PRO A 128 -7.39 10.17 -11.81
C PRO A 128 -6.02 9.94 -11.17
N GLY A 129 -5.88 8.86 -10.40
CA GLY A 129 -4.59 8.30 -9.96
C GLY A 129 -4.29 8.35 -8.46
N GLY A 130 -5.01 9.17 -7.69
CA GLY A 130 -4.78 9.32 -6.25
C GLY A 130 -3.34 9.77 -5.96
N SER A 131 -2.57 9.01 -5.17
CA SER A 131 -1.17 9.33 -4.88
C SER A 131 -0.23 9.14 -6.10
N ALA A 132 -0.60 8.30 -7.07
CA ALA A 132 0.17 8.09 -8.31
C ALA A 132 -0.28 9.12 -9.35
N HIS A 133 0.14 10.36 -9.14
CA HIS A 133 -0.39 11.52 -9.84
C HIS A 133 0.71 12.49 -10.30
N THR A 134 0.42 13.22 -11.37
CA THR A 134 1.27 14.29 -11.92
C THR A 134 0.49 15.61 -11.98
N PHE A 135 1.06 16.67 -11.42
CA PHE A 135 0.55 18.03 -11.62
C PHE A 135 1.48 18.83 -12.52
N SER A 136 0.93 19.84 -13.20
CA SER A 136 1.73 20.72 -14.05
C SER A 136 1.57 22.18 -13.68
N ARG A 137 2.61 22.96 -13.91
CA ARG A 137 2.64 24.42 -13.80
C ARG A 137 3.14 25.02 -15.10
N ILE A 138 2.50 26.12 -15.51
CA ILE A 138 2.99 26.95 -16.61
C ILE A 138 3.85 28.05 -16.00
N HIS A 139 5.09 28.15 -16.44
CA HIS A 139 6.05 29.18 -16.03
C HIS A 139 6.79 29.68 -17.27
N ASN A 140 6.82 31.00 -17.48
CA ASN A 140 7.43 31.64 -18.65
C ASN A 140 7.02 31.00 -20.01
N GLY A 141 5.75 30.57 -20.12
CA GLY A 141 5.21 29.92 -21.32
C GLY A 141 5.55 28.42 -21.46
N GLY A 142 6.43 27.88 -20.61
CA GLY A 142 6.78 26.46 -20.57
C GLY A 142 5.92 25.67 -19.59
N LYS A 143 5.63 24.40 -19.92
CA LYS A 143 4.93 23.45 -19.03
C LYS A 143 5.95 22.61 -18.27
N TYR A 144 5.86 22.60 -16.95
CA TYR A 144 6.66 21.79 -16.03
C TYR A 144 5.73 20.83 -15.30
N SER A 145 6.05 19.54 -15.30
CA SER A 145 5.21 18.48 -14.74
C SER A 145 6.00 17.72 -13.68
N PHE A 146 5.37 17.50 -12.52
CA PHE A 146 5.99 16.88 -11.36
C PHE A 146 5.14 15.70 -10.90
N GLU A 147 5.75 14.55 -10.63
CA GLU A 147 5.07 13.51 -9.86
C GLU A 147 4.90 13.93 -8.40
N VAL A 148 3.85 13.44 -7.72
CA VAL A 148 3.51 13.83 -6.34
C VAL A 148 3.85 12.76 -5.32
N GLY A 149 3.75 11.48 -5.70
CA GLY A 149 3.91 10.35 -4.79
C GLY A 149 5.06 9.43 -5.21
N PRO A 150 4.76 8.23 -5.74
CA PRO A 150 5.79 7.25 -6.07
C PRO A 150 6.66 7.70 -7.24
N SER A 151 7.99 7.63 -7.07
CA SER A 151 8.99 8.01 -8.09
C SER A 151 9.83 6.83 -8.59
N ILE A 152 9.78 5.69 -7.92
CA ILE A 152 10.57 4.49 -8.24
C ILE A 152 9.62 3.34 -8.53
N PHE A 153 9.65 2.84 -9.76
CA PHE A 153 8.86 1.70 -10.21
C PHE A 153 9.78 0.65 -10.81
N GLU A 154 9.50 -0.62 -10.58
CA GLU A 154 10.26 -1.73 -11.16
C GLU A 154 9.35 -2.62 -12.01
N GLY A 155 9.87 -3.10 -13.14
CA GLY A 155 9.23 -4.12 -13.97
C GLY A 155 7.88 -3.69 -14.58
N LEU A 156 7.73 -2.44 -15.01
CA LEU A 156 6.54 -1.98 -15.75
C LEU A 156 6.73 -2.04 -17.28
N ASP A 157 7.96 -2.21 -17.77
CA ASP A 157 8.38 -2.23 -19.17
C ASP A 157 8.00 -3.49 -19.94
N LYS A 158 7.95 -4.63 -19.25
CA LYS A 158 7.66 -5.94 -19.84
C LYS A 158 6.85 -6.81 -18.87
N PRO A 159 6.27 -7.94 -19.33
CA PRO A 159 5.68 -8.91 -18.42
C PRO A 159 6.66 -9.25 -17.30
N SER A 160 6.22 -9.00 -16.06
CA SER A 160 7.01 -9.15 -14.85
C SER A 160 6.12 -9.68 -13.73
N TYR A 161 6.72 -10.08 -12.60
CA TYR A 161 5.94 -10.48 -11.43
C TYR A 161 5.18 -9.31 -10.78
N ASN A 162 5.42 -8.04 -11.18
CA ASN A 162 4.80 -6.85 -10.59
C ASN A 162 3.28 -6.93 -10.67
N PRO A 163 2.54 -6.92 -9.54
CA PRO A 163 1.08 -7.01 -9.58
C PRO A 163 0.42 -5.95 -10.45
N LEU A 164 0.93 -4.71 -10.45
CA LEU A 164 0.39 -3.66 -11.32
C LEU A 164 0.60 -3.99 -12.80
N ARG A 165 1.78 -4.50 -13.17
CA ARG A 165 2.07 -4.93 -14.54
C ARG A 165 1.19 -6.10 -14.95
N ILE A 166 1.04 -7.11 -14.09
CA ILE A 166 0.15 -8.25 -14.33
C ILE A 166 -1.28 -7.78 -14.59
N VAL A 167 -1.78 -6.81 -13.81
CA VAL A 167 -3.11 -6.23 -14.04
C VAL A 167 -3.20 -5.55 -15.41
N MET A 168 -2.21 -4.76 -15.80
CA MET A 168 -2.16 -4.14 -17.12
C MET A 168 -2.16 -5.20 -18.24
N ASP A 169 -1.39 -6.27 -18.09
CA ASP A 169 -1.34 -7.38 -19.06
C ASP A 169 -2.67 -8.13 -19.15
N ILE A 170 -3.34 -8.40 -18.03
CA ILE A 170 -4.68 -9.01 -18.00
C ILE A 170 -5.72 -8.12 -18.72
N LEU A 171 -5.58 -6.80 -18.59
CA LEU A 171 -6.42 -5.83 -19.30
C LEU A 171 -6.00 -5.65 -20.77
N GLY A 172 -4.85 -6.20 -21.17
CA GLY A 172 -4.26 -6.04 -22.49
C GLY A 172 -3.87 -4.59 -22.77
N GLU A 173 -3.35 -3.90 -21.76
CA GLU A 173 -2.92 -2.51 -21.81
C GLU A 173 -1.41 -2.39 -21.54
N GLN A 174 -0.79 -1.37 -22.13
CA GLN A 174 0.61 -1.05 -21.93
C GLN A 174 0.77 0.48 -21.87
N MET A 175 1.95 0.93 -21.45
CA MET A 175 2.28 2.36 -21.40
C MET A 175 3.71 2.62 -21.87
N PRO A 176 3.98 3.80 -22.43
CA PRO A 176 5.33 4.18 -22.81
C PRO A 176 6.18 4.37 -21.55
N VAL A 177 7.36 3.73 -21.53
CA VAL A 177 8.25 3.73 -20.36
C VAL A 177 9.70 3.70 -20.82
N LYS A 178 10.56 4.39 -20.07
CA LYS A 178 12.01 4.30 -20.16
C LYS A 178 12.56 3.55 -18.96
N THR A 179 13.71 2.92 -19.13
CA THR A 179 14.31 2.09 -18.11
C THR A 179 15.68 2.59 -17.66
N TYR A 180 16.03 2.26 -16.43
CA TYR A 180 17.35 2.45 -15.83
C TYR A 180 17.64 1.31 -14.85
N THR A 181 18.88 1.15 -14.39
CA THR A 181 19.34 -0.08 -13.73
C THR A 181 20.04 0.15 -12.40
N GLY A 182 19.80 1.29 -11.74
CA GLY A 182 20.33 1.52 -10.41
C GLY A 182 19.70 2.66 -9.66
N LEU A 183 20.08 2.82 -8.40
CA LEU A 183 19.72 3.93 -7.54
C LEU A 183 20.99 4.60 -7.03
N GLY A 184 21.05 5.93 -7.08
CA GLY A 184 22.13 6.68 -6.47
C GLY A 184 21.91 6.84 -4.97
N TYR A 185 22.95 6.61 -4.17
CA TYR A 185 22.92 6.75 -2.73
C TYR A 185 23.83 7.90 -2.29
N TRP A 186 23.28 8.79 -1.48
CA TRP A 186 24.01 9.91 -0.88
C TRP A 186 24.02 9.73 0.64
N THR A 187 25.14 9.27 1.19
CA THR A 187 25.26 8.93 2.61
C THR A 187 26.33 9.81 3.28
N PRO A 188 26.46 9.76 4.62
CA PRO A 188 27.57 10.46 5.30
C PRO A 188 28.96 10.06 4.83
N GLN A 189 29.10 8.88 4.22
CA GLN A 189 30.36 8.37 3.66
C GLN A 189 30.61 8.83 2.21
N GLY A 190 29.62 9.43 1.55
CA GLY A 190 29.72 9.89 0.17
C GLY A 190 28.68 9.27 -0.75
N TYR A 191 28.92 9.43 -2.06
CA TYR A 191 28.07 8.90 -3.12
C TYR A 191 28.48 7.46 -3.50
N TRP A 192 27.49 6.61 -3.73
CA TRP A 192 27.68 5.30 -4.36
C TRP A 192 26.41 4.88 -5.12
N ARG A 193 26.53 3.88 -5.98
CA ARG A 193 25.43 3.39 -6.82
C ARG A 193 25.01 1.98 -6.40
N PHE A 194 23.71 1.77 -6.24
CA PHE A 194 23.11 0.45 -6.09
C PHE A 194 22.59 -0.03 -7.46
N PRO A 195 23.28 -0.97 -8.12
CA PRO A 195 22.77 -1.58 -9.36
C PRO A 195 21.71 -2.65 -9.07
N ILE A 196 20.73 -2.77 -9.96
CA ILE A 196 19.80 -3.90 -10.04
C ILE A 196 20.08 -4.74 -11.29
N GLY A 197 19.56 -5.96 -11.31
CA GLY A 197 19.80 -6.92 -12.37
C GLY A 197 20.82 -7.98 -11.96
N ASP A 198 21.62 -8.44 -12.92
CA ASP A 198 22.74 -9.35 -12.71
C ASP A 198 23.68 -8.81 -11.61
N ASP A 199 23.78 -9.55 -10.51
CA ASP A 199 24.52 -9.16 -9.30
C ASP A 199 26.02 -9.49 -9.36
N SER A 200 26.51 -9.99 -10.51
CA SER A 200 27.91 -10.39 -10.68
C SER A 200 28.87 -9.19 -10.70
N GLU A 201 30.06 -9.42 -10.12
CA GLU A 201 31.11 -8.40 -10.09
C GLU A 201 31.61 -8.04 -11.49
N ALA A 202 31.65 -9.01 -12.41
CA ALA A 202 32.12 -8.81 -13.77
C ALA A 202 31.29 -7.79 -14.56
N LYS A 203 30.04 -7.57 -14.16
CA LYS A 203 29.12 -6.58 -14.75
C LYS A 203 28.94 -5.34 -13.88
N GLY A 204 29.70 -5.20 -12.79
CA GLY A 204 29.53 -4.10 -11.85
C GLY A 204 28.21 -4.19 -11.07
N GLY A 205 27.67 -5.40 -10.86
CA GLY A 205 26.48 -5.65 -10.07
C GLY A 205 26.72 -5.44 -8.57
N PHE A 206 25.73 -5.78 -7.74
CA PHE A 206 25.76 -5.41 -6.31
C PHE A 206 26.92 -6.06 -5.53
N ARG A 207 27.41 -7.23 -5.92
CA ARG A 207 28.63 -7.79 -5.31
C ARG A 207 29.85 -6.89 -5.50
N ALA A 208 29.94 -6.14 -6.62
CA ALA A 208 31.01 -5.15 -6.81
C ALA A 208 30.84 -3.96 -5.86
N THR A 209 29.60 -3.49 -5.66
CA THR A 209 29.29 -2.45 -4.66
C THR A 209 29.68 -2.89 -3.25
N LEU A 210 29.34 -4.12 -2.86
CA LEU A 210 29.74 -4.69 -1.57
C LEU A 210 31.27 -4.73 -1.44
N ARG A 211 31.98 -5.17 -2.48
CA ARG A 211 33.44 -5.23 -2.47
C ARG A 211 34.10 -3.86 -2.31
N GLN A 212 33.50 -2.82 -2.85
CA GLN A 212 34.01 -1.45 -2.80
C GLN A 212 33.73 -0.75 -1.46
N HIS A 213 32.56 -0.99 -0.85
CA HIS A 213 32.06 -0.16 0.24
C HIS A 213 31.89 -0.87 1.59
N ALA A 214 31.90 -2.20 1.62
CA ALA A 214 31.82 -2.94 2.87
C ALA A 214 33.07 -2.77 3.73
N THR A 215 32.89 -2.89 5.04
CA THR A 215 34.01 -2.86 6.00
C THR A 215 34.87 -4.12 5.87
N ASP A 216 34.22 -5.25 5.63
CA ASP A 216 34.83 -6.54 5.33
C ASP A 216 34.14 -7.11 4.07
N PRO A 217 34.74 -6.93 2.88
CA PRO A 217 34.19 -7.39 1.61
C PRO A 217 33.85 -8.88 1.54
N GLU A 218 34.71 -9.73 2.11
CA GLU A 218 34.53 -11.18 2.02
C GLU A 218 33.36 -11.62 2.90
N LEU A 219 33.29 -11.06 4.12
CA LEU A 219 32.15 -11.28 5.01
C LEU A 219 30.85 -10.74 4.40
N ALA A 220 30.87 -9.57 3.79
CA ALA A 220 29.69 -8.97 3.16
C ALA A 220 29.13 -9.86 2.04
N ILE A 221 30.00 -10.39 1.19
CA ILE A 221 29.61 -11.28 0.08
C ILE A 221 29.09 -12.61 0.64
N GLU A 222 29.77 -13.21 1.61
CA GLU A 222 29.30 -14.45 2.27
C GLU A 222 27.90 -14.27 2.88
N GLN A 223 27.70 -13.20 3.64
CA GLN A 223 26.42 -12.88 4.28
C GLN A 223 25.34 -12.52 3.27
N TRP A 224 25.69 -11.83 2.18
CA TRP A 224 24.77 -11.53 1.09
C TRP A 224 24.28 -12.81 0.42
N GLU A 225 25.16 -13.76 0.16
CA GLU A 225 24.79 -15.05 -0.45
C GLU A 225 23.93 -15.90 0.49
N ALA A 226 24.28 -15.96 1.77
CA ALA A 226 23.46 -16.63 2.78
C ALA A 226 22.08 -15.98 2.91
N PHE A 227 22.01 -14.65 2.90
CA PHE A 227 20.76 -13.91 2.95
C PHE A 227 19.92 -14.16 1.70
N ARG A 228 20.50 -14.09 0.49
CA ARG A 228 19.81 -14.40 -0.77
C ARG A 228 19.28 -15.82 -0.83
N ALA A 229 20.07 -16.80 -0.37
CA ALA A 229 19.62 -18.18 -0.26
C ALA A 229 18.39 -18.29 0.66
N ARG A 230 18.43 -17.63 1.82
CA ARG A 230 17.30 -17.61 2.76
C ARG A 230 16.07 -16.92 2.18
N LEU A 231 16.25 -15.77 1.51
CA LEU A 231 15.14 -15.08 0.85
C LEU A 231 14.53 -15.94 -0.24
N LYS A 232 15.32 -16.66 -1.04
CA LYS A 232 14.81 -17.55 -2.10
C LYS A 232 13.95 -18.69 -1.55
N ASP A 233 14.35 -19.28 -0.42
CA ASP A 233 13.54 -20.30 0.26
C ASP A 233 12.19 -19.73 0.74
N LEU A 234 12.21 -18.52 1.31
CA LEU A 234 11.00 -17.84 1.74
C LEU A 234 10.13 -17.36 0.55
N CYS A 235 10.72 -16.85 -0.53
CA CYS A 235 10.06 -16.42 -1.76
C CYS A 235 9.42 -17.60 -2.50
N GLY A 236 10.02 -18.79 -2.45
CA GLY A 236 9.41 -20.01 -2.95
C GLY A 236 8.00 -20.19 -2.39
N THR A 237 7.81 -19.94 -1.10
CA THR A 237 6.49 -19.98 -0.43
C THR A 237 5.48 -19.00 -1.04
N MET A 238 5.92 -17.80 -1.43
CA MET A 238 5.07 -16.78 -2.06
C MET A 238 4.80 -17.05 -3.55
N SER A 239 5.76 -17.66 -4.26
CA SER A 239 5.61 -18.03 -5.68
C SER A 239 4.52 -19.10 -5.91
N ALA A 240 4.06 -19.77 -4.85
CA ALA A 240 2.99 -20.74 -4.93
C ALA A 240 1.60 -20.12 -5.17
N VAL A 241 1.38 -18.86 -4.77
CA VAL A 241 0.07 -18.19 -4.88
C VAL A 241 0.25 -16.71 -5.21
N SER A 242 -0.17 -16.30 -6.41
CA SER A 242 -0.18 -14.88 -6.79
C SER A 242 -1.22 -14.09 -6.01
N LEU A 243 -0.97 -12.80 -5.84
CA LEU A 243 -1.98 -11.84 -5.38
C LEU A 243 -3.21 -11.81 -6.30
N MET A 244 -3.04 -12.14 -7.59
CA MET A 244 -4.15 -12.22 -8.54
C MET A 244 -5.08 -13.42 -8.31
N ASN A 245 -4.57 -14.49 -7.66
CA ASN A 245 -5.38 -15.65 -7.30
C ASN A 245 -6.29 -15.39 -6.09
N LEU A 246 -6.02 -14.33 -5.32
CA LEU A 246 -6.65 -14.10 -4.03
C LEU A 246 -8.08 -13.53 -4.16
N ARG A 247 -8.91 -13.91 -3.19
CA ARG A 247 -10.29 -13.45 -2.95
C ARG A 247 -10.65 -13.71 -1.47
N GLN A 248 -11.67 -13.02 -0.95
CA GLN A 248 -12.05 -13.10 0.48
C GLN A 248 -13.32 -13.91 0.75
N ASP A 249 -13.46 -15.03 0.04
CA ASP A 249 -14.52 -16.01 0.26
C ASP A 249 -14.00 -17.43 0.03
N ALA A 250 -14.86 -18.44 0.19
CA ALA A 250 -14.48 -19.85 0.06
C ALA A 250 -13.88 -20.20 -1.33
N GLY A 251 -14.14 -19.39 -2.36
CA GLY A 251 -13.62 -19.58 -3.71
C GLY A 251 -12.10 -19.53 -3.78
N PHE A 252 -11.45 -18.91 -2.79
CA PHE A 252 -10.00 -18.92 -2.60
C PHE A 252 -9.42 -20.34 -2.71
N LEU A 253 -10.09 -21.34 -2.14
CA LEU A 253 -9.62 -22.74 -2.19
C LEU A 253 -9.47 -23.26 -3.62
N ALA A 254 -10.35 -22.82 -4.54
CA ALA A 254 -10.30 -23.21 -5.94
C ALA A 254 -9.28 -22.37 -6.72
N THR A 255 -9.22 -21.06 -6.47
CA THR A 255 -8.38 -20.15 -7.25
C THR A 255 -6.90 -20.24 -6.88
N THR A 256 -6.55 -20.73 -5.68
CA THR A 256 -5.14 -20.96 -5.27
C THR A 256 -4.70 -22.42 -5.36
N ALA A 257 -5.55 -23.30 -5.90
CA ALA A 257 -5.29 -24.73 -5.93
C ALA A 257 -4.04 -25.11 -6.76
N GLY A 258 -3.66 -24.26 -7.71
CA GLY A 258 -2.43 -24.41 -8.53
C GLY A 258 -1.14 -24.39 -7.70
N GLY A 259 -1.15 -23.80 -6.50
CA GLY A 259 -0.01 -23.82 -5.58
C GLY A 259 0.21 -25.15 -4.85
N ALA A 260 -0.78 -26.06 -4.87
CA ALA A 260 -0.72 -27.29 -4.06
C ALA A 260 0.44 -28.24 -4.45
N PRO A 261 0.75 -28.50 -5.73
CA PRO A 261 1.91 -29.30 -6.12
C PRO A 261 3.23 -28.69 -5.61
N PHE A 262 3.35 -27.36 -5.65
CA PHE A 262 4.52 -26.65 -5.14
C PHE A 262 4.72 -26.93 -3.64
N VAL A 263 3.67 -26.71 -2.83
CA VAL A 263 3.70 -26.94 -1.39
C VAL A 263 3.94 -28.42 -1.05
N MET A 264 3.34 -29.35 -1.81
CA MET A 264 3.53 -30.80 -1.60
C MET A 264 4.97 -31.24 -1.89
N SER A 265 5.61 -30.66 -2.90
CA SER A 265 7.02 -30.95 -3.23
C SER A 265 8.02 -30.32 -2.27
N ARG A 266 7.59 -29.36 -1.43
CA ARG A 266 8.45 -28.57 -0.53
C ARG A 266 7.83 -28.47 0.88
N PRO A 267 7.75 -29.57 1.64
CA PRO A 267 7.08 -29.59 2.94
C PRO A 267 7.70 -28.66 3.99
N TRP A 268 8.96 -28.25 3.82
CA TRP A 268 9.65 -27.26 4.68
C TRP A 268 9.08 -25.85 4.55
N VAL A 269 8.26 -25.56 3.54
CA VAL A 269 7.54 -24.28 3.39
C VAL A 269 6.55 -24.04 4.56
N LEU A 270 5.95 -25.11 5.10
CA LEU A 270 4.95 -25.00 6.17
C LEU A 270 5.51 -24.43 7.49
N PRO A 271 6.67 -24.88 8.02
CA PRO A 271 7.26 -24.26 9.21
C PRO A 271 7.79 -22.85 8.97
N ASP A 272 8.11 -22.46 7.73
CA ASP A 272 8.60 -21.11 7.38
C ASP A 272 7.47 -20.09 7.17
N LEU A 273 6.23 -20.53 6.95
CA LEU A 273 5.09 -19.66 6.68
C LEU A 273 4.86 -18.57 7.76
N PRO A 274 4.99 -18.83 9.07
CA PRO A 274 4.89 -17.78 10.09
C PRO A 274 5.96 -16.68 9.94
N LEU A 275 7.17 -17.03 9.49
CA LEU A 275 8.30 -16.09 9.37
C LEU A 275 8.05 -15.03 8.29
N VAL A 276 7.27 -15.37 7.27
CA VAL A 276 6.83 -14.44 6.22
C VAL A 276 6.01 -13.28 6.80
N PHE A 277 5.32 -13.52 7.92
CA PHE A 277 4.51 -12.51 8.63
C PHE A 277 5.24 -11.83 9.81
N GLN A 278 6.46 -12.25 10.11
CA GLN A 278 7.31 -11.68 11.16
C GLN A 278 8.15 -10.51 10.64
N SER A 279 8.90 -9.89 11.56
CA SER A 279 9.80 -8.78 11.25
C SER A 279 10.97 -9.28 10.39
N LEU A 280 11.32 -8.53 9.34
CA LEU A 280 12.48 -8.85 8.50
C LEU A 280 13.76 -8.96 9.33
N HIS A 281 13.86 -8.16 10.40
CA HIS A 281 15.01 -8.14 11.29
C HIS A 281 15.29 -9.51 11.94
N GLU A 282 14.27 -10.31 12.25
CA GLU A 282 14.46 -11.65 12.82
C GLU A 282 15.27 -12.55 11.88
N THR A 283 15.17 -12.34 10.57
CA THR A 283 15.99 -13.03 9.57
C THR A 283 17.34 -12.33 9.35
N VAL A 284 17.34 -11.00 9.26
CA VAL A 284 18.55 -10.21 8.98
C VAL A 284 19.57 -10.33 10.11
N ASP A 285 19.15 -10.27 11.37
CA ASP A 285 20.05 -10.36 12.53
C ASP A 285 20.79 -11.69 12.64
N GLN A 286 20.20 -12.77 12.14
CA GLN A 286 20.80 -14.09 12.19
C GLN A 286 21.91 -14.27 11.14
N ILE A 287 21.91 -13.45 10.10
CA ILE A 287 22.76 -13.63 8.91
C ILE A 287 23.72 -12.46 8.71
N VAL A 288 23.24 -11.22 8.91
CA VAL A 288 23.92 -9.99 8.51
C VAL A 288 24.41 -9.21 9.73
N THR A 289 25.73 -9.21 9.89
CA THR A 289 26.45 -8.39 10.87
C THR A 289 27.28 -7.30 10.20
N GLU A 290 27.57 -7.41 8.91
CA GLU A 290 28.33 -6.39 8.19
C GLU A 290 27.54 -5.07 8.10
N PRO A 291 28.12 -3.94 8.53
CA PRO A 291 27.39 -2.68 8.67
C PRO A 291 26.84 -2.10 7.36
N PHE A 292 27.59 -2.17 6.25
CA PHE A 292 27.17 -1.62 4.96
C PHE A 292 25.96 -2.40 4.41
N LEU A 293 26.01 -3.73 4.44
CA LEU A 293 24.93 -4.61 3.99
C LEU A 293 23.69 -4.43 4.87
N ARG A 294 23.85 -4.35 6.20
CA ARG A 294 22.74 -4.04 7.12
C ARG A 294 22.11 -2.69 6.80
N ASN A 295 22.91 -1.65 6.60
CA ASN A 295 22.45 -0.32 6.23
C ASN A 295 21.67 -0.34 4.92
N TRP A 296 22.17 -1.03 3.90
CA TRP A 296 21.47 -1.17 2.62
C TRP A 296 20.13 -1.89 2.79
N ILE A 297 20.08 -3.03 3.50
CA ILE A 297 18.81 -3.75 3.76
C ILE A 297 17.80 -2.85 4.47
N ASP A 298 18.23 -2.08 5.48
CA ASP A 298 17.35 -1.14 6.17
C ASP A 298 16.80 -0.07 5.21
N THR A 299 17.61 0.46 4.29
CA THR A 299 17.12 1.43 3.29
C THR A 299 16.12 0.84 2.31
N MET A 300 16.21 -0.45 1.98
CA MET A 300 15.21 -1.12 1.15
C MET A 300 13.83 -1.18 1.79
N CYS A 301 13.74 -1.03 3.12
CA CYS A 301 12.45 -1.01 3.80
C CYS A 301 11.66 0.31 3.60
N ILE A 302 12.26 1.32 2.95
CA ILE A 302 11.54 2.53 2.52
C ILE A 302 10.33 2.20 1.64
N PHE A 303 10.41 1.13 0.82
CA PHE A 303 9.33 0.73 -0.07
C PHE A 303 8.08 0.22 0.66
N CYS A 304 8.19 -0.12 1.96
CA CYS A 304 7.05 -0.48 2.80
C CYS A 304 6.74 0.57 3.89
N GLY A 305 7.45 1.70 3.93
CA GLY A 305 7.24 2.77 4.90
C GLY A 305 7.78 2.51 6.31
N PHE A 306 8.56 1.44 6.51
CA PHE A 306 9.08 1.03 7.82
C PHE A 306 10.61 0.86 7.83
N PRO A 307 11.29 0.97 9.00
CA PRO A 307 12.61 0.35 9.15
C PRO A 307 12.43 -1.18 9.15
N ALA A 308 13.51 -1.95 8.93
CA ALA A 308 13.44 -3.42 8.87
C ALA A 308 12.75 -4.05 10.09
N LYS A 309 12.91 -3.45 11.27
CA LYS A 309 12.25 -3.89 12.52
C LYS A 309 10.73 -3.82 12.48
N GLY A 310 10.16 -2.86 11.74
CA GLY A 310 8.72 -2.73 11.51
C GLY A 310 8.24 -3.39 10.21
N ALA A 311 9.15 -3.66 9.27
CA ALA A 311 8.82 -4.25 7.97
C ALA A 311 8.49 -5.74 8.09
N MET A 312 7.33 -6.13 7.55
CA MET A 312 6.97 -7.54 7.42
C MET A 312 7.80 -8.19 6.31
N THR A 313 8.40 -9.35 6.62
CA THR A 313 9.28 -10.10 5.72
C THR A 313 8.65 -10.31 4.33
N ALA A 314 7.36 -10.64 4.24
CA ALA A 314 6.62 -10.78 2.98
C ALA A 314 6.72 -9.58 2.03
N HIS A 315 6.63 -8.36 2.57
CA HIS A 315 6.62 -7.15 1.76
C HIS A 315 7.98 -6.90 1.11
N ILE A 316 9.05 -7.20 1.84
CA ILE A 316 10.42 -6.92 1.39
C ILE A 316 10.98 -8.06 0.54
N LEU A 317 10.66 -9.31 0.87
CA LEU A 317 11.03 -10.50 0.08
C LEU A 317 10.68 -10.34 -1.40
N TYR A 318 9.43 -9.96 -1.64
CA TYR A 318 8.91 -9.79 -2.98
C TYR A 318 9.65 -8.70 -3.79
N ILE A 319 10.13 -7.64 -3.13
CA ILE A 319 10.87 -6.55 -3.78
C ILE A 319 12.33 -6.95 -4.00
N LEU A 320 12.97 -7.49 -2.95
CA LEU A 320 14.39 -7.84 -2.98
C LEU A 320 14.69 -8.97 -3.94
N ASP A 321 13.83 -9.99 -4.08
CA ASP A 321 14.10 -11.07 -5.02
C ASP A 321 14.17 -10.53 -6.46
N ARG A 322 13.20 -9.67 -6.80
CA ARG A 322 13.00 -9.10 -8.14
C ARG A 322 14.10 -8.15 -8.58
N PHE A 323 14.67 -7.37 -7.66
CA PHE A 323 15.78 -6.45 -7.98
C PHE A 323 17.03 -7.15 -8.50
N PHE A 324 17.15 -8.47 -8.35
CA PHE A 324 18.30 -9.23 -8.85
C PHE A 324 17.87 -10.35 -9.79
N GLU A 325 16.72 -10.23 -10.44
CA GLU A 325 16.46 -10.97 -11.69
C GLU A 325 17.38 -10.39 -12.77
N ASP A 326 18.00 -11.24 -13.60
CA ASP A 326 19.06 -10.82 -14.55
C ASP A 326 18.69 -9.62 -15.43
N GLU A 327 17.40 -9.48 -15.76
CA GLU A 327 16.89 -8.41 -16.61
C GLU A 327 15.99 -7.40 -15.86
N ALA A 328 16.14 -7.28 -14.54
CA ALA A 328 15.39 -6.33 -13.73
C ALA A 328 15.70 -4.87 -14.14
N THR A 329 14.66 -4.05 -14.21
CA THR A 329 14.78 -2.63 -14.56
C THR A 329 13.88 -1.77 -13.71
N TYR A 330 14.36 -0.59 -13.36
CA TYR A 330 13.51 0.49 -12.91
C TYR A 330 12.89 1.20 -14.11
N CYS A 331 11.78 1.88 -13.87
CA CYS A 331 10.89 2.38 -14.91
C CYS A 331 10.53 3.85 -14.66
N VAL A 332 10.60 4.66 -15.71
CA VAL A 332 10.11 6.03 -15.79
C VAL A 332 8.96 6.07 -16.80
N PRO A 333 7.70 6.21 -16.35
CA PRO A 333 6.57 6.38 -17.25
C PRO A 333 6.73 7.68 -18.06
N ILE A 334 6.63 7.58 -19.39
CA ILE A 334 6.72 8.75 -20.27
C ILE A 334 5.40 9.53 -20.18
N GLY A 335 5.50 10.84 -19.96
CA GLY A 335 4.40 11.74 -19.64
C GLY A 335 4.15 11.90 -18.13
N GLY A 336 4.97 11.25 -17.30
CA GLY A 336 4.85 11.25 -15.84
C GLY A 336 3.96 10.14 -15.29
N THR A 337 3.91 10.05 -13.96
CA THR A 337 3.24 8.97 -13.22
C THR A 337 1.72 8.91 -13.42
N GLU A 338 1.09 10.01 -13.86
CA GLU A 338 -0.32 10.03 -14.27
C GLU A 338 -0.62 8.98 -15.37
N GLU A 339 0.34 8.65 -16.23
CA GLU A 339 0.16 7.66 -17.30
C GLU A 339 -0.18 6.26 -16.77
N ILE A 340 0.28 5.91 -15.56
CA ILE A 340 -0.10 4.65 -14.89
C ILE A 340 -1.62 4.62 -14.65
N ALA A 341 -2.17 5.71 -14.14
CA ALA A 341 -3.61 5.83 -13.90
C ALA A 341 -4.38 5.81 -15.21
N GLN A 342 -3.92 6.56 -16.22
CA GLN A 342 -4.54 6.59 -17.54
C GLN A 342 -4.56 5.22 -18.21
N THR A 343 -3.52 4.40 -18.01
CA THR A 343 -3.48 3.01 -18.50
C THR A 343 -4.60 2.16 -17.91
N LEU A 344 -4.84 2.26 -16.60
CA LEU A 344 -5.95 1.55 -15.96
C LEU A 344 -7.32 2.13 -16.36
N VAL A 345 -7.41 3.44 -16.62
CA VAL A 345 -8.63 4.06 -17.16
C VAL A 345 -8.94 3.55 -18.58
N ARG A 346 -7.94 3.43 -19.46
CA ARG A 346 -8.12 2.79 -20.77
C ARG A 346 -8.62 1.36 -20.63
N GLY A 347 -8.04 0.58 -19.71
CA GLY A 347 -8.52 -0.76 -19.39
C GLY A 347 -9.98 -0.78 -18.90
N LEU A 348 -10.35 0.14 -18.00
CA LEU A 348 -11.73 0.30 -17.53
C LEU A 348 -12.71 0.57 -18.67
N GLU A 349 -12.41 1.57 -19.51
CA GLU A 349 -13.28 2.00 -20.60
C GLU A 349 -13.37 0.95 -21.71
N LYS A 350 -12.27 0.26 -22.01
CA LYS A 350 -12.22 -0.86 -22.97
C LYS A 350 -13.21 -1.97 -22.65
N PHE A 351 -13.44 -2.24 -21.36
CA PHE A 351 -14.42 -3.23 -20.90
C PHE A 351 -15.77 -2.61 -20.51
N GLY A 352 -16.04 -1.36 -20.93
CA GLY A 352 -17.35 -0.71 -20.79
C GLY A 352 -17.61 -0.04 -19.43
N GLY A 353 -16.63 -0.05 -18.52
CA GLY A 353 -16.69 0.71 -17.27
C GLY A 353 -16.58 2.21 -17.51
N LYS A 354 -17.04 3.02 -16.54
CA LYS A 354 -17.06 4.48 -16.65
C LYS A 354 -16.29 5.14 -15.51
N LEU A 355 -15.66 6.28 -15.79
CA LEU A 355 -15.08 7.16 -14.79
C LEU A 355 -15.82 8.51 -14.80
N GLN A 356 -16.28 8.96 -13.64
CA GLN A 356 -16.78 10.32 -13.44
C GLN A 356 -15.84 11.08 -12.51
N MET A 357 -15.18 12.11 -13.04
CA MET A 357 -14.28 12.99 -12.29
C MET A 357 -15.01 14.22 -11.75
N ASN A 358 -14.37 14.90 -10.79
CA ASN A 358 -14.94 16.02 -10.04
C ASN A 358 -16.30 15.67 -9.39
N ALA A 359 -16.55 14.37 -9.13
CA ALA A 359 -17.77 13.82 -8.56
C ALA A 359 -17.49 13.35 -7.13
N HIS A 360 -17.66 14.26 -6.17
CA HIS A 360 -17.36 13.95 -4.78
C HIS A 360 -18.48 13.13 -4.15
N VAL A 361 -18.17 11.92 -3.68
CA VAL A 361 -19.09 11.12 -2.86
C VAL A 361 -19.16 11.74 -1.47
N LYS A 362 -20.36 12.18 -1.10
CA LYS A 362 -20.66 12.77 0.21
C LYS A 362 -21.02 11.68 1.22
N GLN A 363 -21.80 10.69 0.81
CA GLN A 363 -22.35 9.68 1.70
C GLN A 363 -22.54 8.33 1.01
N ILE A 364 -22.31 7.24 1.73
CA ILE A 364 -22.70 5.89 1.33
C ILE A 364 -24.13 5.66 1.81
N LEU A 365 -25.01 5.26 0.88
CA LEU A 365 -26.42 5.00 1.15
C LEU A 365 -26.59 3.56 1.64
N VAL A 366 -27.26 3.39 2.78
CA VAL A 366 -27.48 2.09 3.43
C VAL A 366 -28.97 1.90 3.68
N GLU A 367 -29.50 0.74 3.27
CA GLU A 367 -30.87 0.29 3.49
C GLU A 367 -30.84 -1.14 4.03
N ASN A 368 -31.56 -1.43 5.12
CA ASN A 368 -31.61 -2.74 5.77
C ASN A 368 -30.22 -3.35 6.04
N GLY A 369 -29.27 -2.54 6.52
CA GLY A 369 -27.90 -2.97 6.79
C GLY A 369 -27.00 -3.17 5.57
N ARG A 370 -27.48 -2.85 4.36
CA ARG A 370 -26.76 -3.05 3.09
C ARG A 370 -26.48 -1.74 2.36
N ALA A 371 -25.28 -1.59 1.82
CA ALA A 371 -24.92 -0.49 0.93
C ALA A 371 -25.60 -0.64 -0.44
N VAL A 372 -26.45 0.33 -0.77
CA VAL A 372 -27.29 0.33 -1.99
C VAL A 372 -26.90 1.41 -2.99
N GLY A 373 -25.86 2.20 -2.68
CA GLY A 373 -25.41 3.28 -3.54
C GLY A 373 -24.67 4.38 -2.81
N VAL A 374 -24.55 5.52 -3.46
CA VAL A 374 -23.88 6.71 -2.93
C VAL A 374 -24.67 7.99 -3.25
N GLU A 375 -24.57 8.98 -2.37
CA GLU A 375 -25.00 10.36 -2.62
C GLU A 375 -23.77 11.22 -2.92
N LEU A 376 -23.82 11.95 -4.04
CA LEU A 376 -22.80 12.91 -4.41
C LEU A 376 -23.00 14.25 -3.69
N LYS A 377 -21.94 15.06 -3.60
CA LYS A 377 -21.97 16.40 -3.00
C LYS A 377 -22.98 17.33 -3.66
N ASN A 378 -23.29 17.13 -4.94
CA ASN A 378 -24.31 17.90 -5.67
C ASN A 378 -25.75 17.42 -5.40
N GLY A 379 -25.95 16.43 -4.53
CA GLY A 379 -27.26 15.89 -4.13
C GLY A 379 -27.78 14.74 -5.00
N LYS A 380 -27.15 14.46 -6.15
CA LYS A 380 -27.52 13.33 -7.01
C LYS A 380 -27.19 12.01 -6.34
N LYS A 381 -28.03 11.00 -6.58
CA LYS A 381 -27.87 9.65 -6.04
C LYS A 381 -27.56 8.65 -7.14
N ILE A 382 -26.61 7.76 -6.86
CA ILE A 382 -26.22 6.68 -7.76
C ILE A 382 -26.48 5.37 -7.03
N LYS A 383 -27.25 4.48 -7.66
CA LYS A 383 -27.58 3.16 -7.12
C LYS A 383 -26.52 2.13 -7.48
N ALA A 384 -26.27 1.22 -6.56
CA ALA A 384 -25.42 0.05 -6.74
C ALA A 384 -26.26 -1.22 -6.53
N ARG A 385 -26.40 -2.04 -7.58
CA ARG A 385 -27.19 -3.29 -7.53
C ARG A 385 -26.51 -4.35 -6.67
N LYS A 386 -25.17 -4.44 -6.74
CA LYS A 386 -24.38 -5.49 -6.08
C LYS A 386 -23.47 -4.98 -4.97
N ALA A 387 -22.71 -3.90 -5.21
CA ALA A 387 -21.76 -3.43 -4.22
C ALA A 387 -21.31 -1.98 -4.39
N VAL A 388 -20.91 -1.39 -3.27
CA VAL A 388 -20.08 -0.18 -3.21
C VAL A 388 -18.68 -0.59 -2.76
N VAL A 389 -17.64 -0.17 -3.49
CA VAL A 389 -16.23 -0.42 -3.12
C VAL A 389 -15.55 0.89 -2.79
N SER A 390 -15.09 1.07 -1.55
CA SER A 390 -14.37 2.26 -1.14
C SER A 390 -12.86 2.08 -1.27
N ASN A 391 -12.23 2.86 -2.15
CA ASN A 391 -10.78 3.01 -2.20
C ASN A 391 -10.30 4.23 -1.37
N ALA A 392 -11.21 4.91 -0.67
CA ALA A 392 -10.86 5.91 0.33
C ALA A 392 -10.22 5.25 1.56
N THR A 393 -9.53 6.04 2.39
CA THR A 393 -8.99 5.50 3.64
C THR A 393 -10.12 4.89 4.50
N PRO A 394 -9.83 3.91 5.37
CA PRO A 394 -10.82 3.36 6.30
C PRO A 394 -11.51 4.45 7.13
N PHE A 395 -10.74 5.47 7.50
CA PHE A 395 -11.20 6.62 8.29
C PHE A 395 -12.21 7.46 7.51
N ASP A 396 -11.92 7.76 6.25
CA ASP A 396 -12.83 8.52 5.39
C ASP A 396 -14.07 7.68 5.00
N THR A 397 -13.90 6.38 4.79
CA THR A 397 -15.01 5.44 4.51
C THR A 397 -16.03 5.42 5.64
N VAL A 398 -15.56 5.34 6.89
CA VAL A 398 -16.41 5.34 8.08
C VAL A 398 -17.13 6.68 8.27
N LYS A 399 -16.49 7.81 7.93
CA LYS A 399 -17.16 9.12 7.93
C LYS A 399 -18.28 9.18 6.89
N MET A 400 -18.07 8.62 5.69
CA MET A 400 -19.10 8.56 4.64
C MET A 400 -20.32 7.70 5.00
N LEU A 401 -20.24 6.82 6.00
CA LEU A 401 -21.41 6.07 6.48
C LEU A 401 -22.38 6.92 7.33
N GLY A 402 -21.92 8.05 7.88
CA GLY A 402 -22.74 8.91 8.76
C GLY A 402 -23.25 8.15 10.00
N SER A 403 -24.42 8.52 10.49
CA SER A 403 -25.07 7.93 11.69
C SER A 403 -26.45 7.35 11.38
N SER A 404 -26.61 6.70 10.22
CA SER A 404 -27.91 6.15 9.81
C SER A 404 -28.39 5.06 10.78
N PRO A 405 -29.70 5.04 11.17
CA PRO A 405 -30.26 3.96 11.99
C PRO A 405 -30.30 2.60 11.27
N GLU A 406 -30.15 2.60 9.95
CA GLU A 406 -30.07 1.39 9.10
C GLU A 406 -28.69 0.70 9.18
N LEU A 407 -27.72 1.30 9.87
CA LEU A 407 -26.38 0.72 10.00
C LEU A 407 -26.40 -0.50 10.94
N PRO A 408 -25.71 -1.60 10.58
CA PRO A 408 -25.55 -2.73 11.48
C PRO A 408 -24.84 -2.33 12.80
N PRO A 409 -25.22 -2.90 13.96
CA PRO A 409 -24.59 -2.58 15.25
C PRO A 409 -23.07 -2.78 15.27
N ALA A 410 -22.56 -3.74 14.47
CA ALA A 410 -21.14 -4.01 14.33
C ALA A 410 -20.33 -2.83 13.75
N VAL A 411 -20.99 -1.86 13.09
CA VAL A 411 -20.34 -0.63 12.59
C VAL A 411 -19.78 0.20 13.75
N GLU A 412 -20.44 0.27 14.89
CA GLU A 412 -19.96 1.06 16.03
C GLU A 412 -18.69 0.44 16.66
N GLN A 413 -18.64 -0.89 16.74
CA GLN A 413 -17.41 -1.58 17.12
C GLN A 413 -16.30 -1.31 16.10
N TRP A 414 -16.61 -1.37 14.80
CA TRP A 414 -15.65 -1.11 13.74
C TRP A 414 -15.09 0.32 13.77
N ARG A 415 -15.93 1.33 14.08
CA ARG A 415 -15.51 2.72 14.33
C ARG A 415 -14.48 2.80 15.46
N ALA A 416 -14.80 2.19 16.60
CA ALA A 416 -13.97 2.23 17.80
C ALA A 416 -12.62 1.52 17.59
N GLU A 417 -12.59 0.44 16.81
CA GLU A 417 -11.37 -0.29 16.49
C GLU A 417 -10.49 0.45 15.50
N LEU A 418 -11.07 0.95 14.39
CA LEU A 418 -10.32 1.70 13.38
C LEU A 418 -9.63 2.93 13.97
N GLY A 419 -10.26 3.64 14.91
CA GLY A 419 -9.63 4.79 15.57
C GLY A 419 -8.39 4.47 16.39
N LYS A 420 -8.18 3.20 16.77
CA LYS A 420 -7.00 2.77 17.54
C LYS A 420 -5.88 2.25 16.66
N LEU A 421 -6.10 2.11 15.35
CA LEU A 421 -5.12 1.50 14.48
C LEU A 421 -3.96 2.46 14.15
N PRO A 422 -2.71 1.96 14.15
CA PRO A 422 -1.52 2.73 13.80
C PRO A 422 -1.52 3.18 12.34
N ARG A 423 -0.97 4.36 12.09
CA ARG A 423 -0.87 5.04 10.78
C ARG A 423 0.56 5.47 10.52
N HIS A 424 0.92 5.58 9.25
CA HIS A 424 2.19 6.19 8.86
C HIS A 424 2.13 7.69 9.10
N GLY A 425 3.30 8.28 9.32
CA GLY A 425 3.45 9.73 9.35
C GLY A 425 3.14 10.33 7.99
N ALA A 426 3.02 11.65 7.97
CA ALA A 426 2.92 12.39 6.73
C ALA A 426 4.29 12.47 6.03
N ILE A 427 4.30 13.05 4.84
CA ILE A 427 5.50 13.27 4.03
C ILE A 427 5.59 14.74 3.67
N MET A 428 6.80 15.28 3.72
CA MET A 428 7.14 16.59 3.15
C MET A 428 7.59 16.40 1.70
N HIS A 429 7.12 17.29 0.81
CA HIS A 429 7.51 17.29 -0.59
C HIS A 429 8.12 18.64 -0.98
N LEU A 430 9.12 18.60 -1.86
CA LEU A 430 9.72 19.76 -2.52
C LEU A 430 9.80 19.48 -4.02
N PHE A 431 9.20 20.36 -4.82
CA PHE A 431 9.18 20.29 -6.27
C PHE A 431 10.00 21.45 -6.83
N ILE A 432 11.01 21.16 -7.63
CA ILE A 432 12.01 22.14 -8.07
C ILE A 432 12.08 22.15 -9.59
N ALA A 433 11.88 23.31 -10.22
CA ALA A 433 12.24 23.52 -11.62
C ALA A 433 13.55 24.31 -11.69
N ILE A 434 14.50 23.83 -12.48
CA ILE A 434 15.81 24.47 -12.64
C ILE A 434 16.18 24.71 -14.10
N ASP A 435 17.02 25.72 -14.30
CA ASP A 435 17.83 25.89 -15.50
C ASP A 435 18.98 24.88 -15.53
N ALA A 436 18.92 23.96 -16.48
CA ALA A 436 19.89 22.89 -16.64
C ALA A 436 20.97 23.23 -17.68
N GLU A 437 20.95 24.44 -18.25
CA GLU A 437 22.01 24.86 -19.18
C GLU A 437 23.39 24.85 -18.47
N GLY A 438 24.34 24.16 -19.09
CA GLY A 438 25.69 23.98 -18.54
C GLY A 438 25.76 23.19 -17.23
N LEU A 439 24.69 22.51 -16.82
CA LEU A 439 24.71 21.64 -15.65
C LEU A 439 25.44 20.33 -15.99
N ASP A 440 26.48 20.01 -15.21
CA ASP A 440 27.18 18.72 -15.30
C ASP A 440 26.58 17.72 -14.31
N LEU A 441 26.04 16.62 -14.85
CA LEU A 441 25.51 15.48 -14.10
C LEU A 441 26.28 14.18 -14.42
N SER A 442 27.49 14.27 -14.97
CA SER A 442 28.29 13.10 -15.37
C SER A 442 28.73 12.21 -14.20
N HIS A 443 28.63 12.70 -12.97
CA HIS A 443 28.90 11.95 -11.73
C HIS A 443 27.72 11.09 -11.26
N ILE A 444 26.55 11.17 -11.91
CA ILE A 444 25.40 10.32 -11.66
C ILE A 444 24.99 9.57 -12.93
N GLU A 445 24.43 8.37 -12.78
CA GLU A 445 23.96 7.54 -13.89
C GLU A 445 22.44 7.42 -13.94
N ASP A 446 21.79 7.36 -12.78
CA ASP A 446 20.37 7.07 -12.65
C ASP A 446 19.60 8.33 -12.22
N PRO A 447 18.33 8.47 -12.61
CA PRO A 447 17.50 9.61 -12.24
C PRO A 447 17.00 9.57 -10.79
N ALA A 448 17.02 8.40 -10.13
CA ALA A 448 16.43 8.20 -8.80
C ALA A 448 17.51 8.01 -7.74
N HIS A 449 17.32 8.70 -6.61
CA HIS A 449 18.29 8.75 -5.55
C HIS A 449 17.67 8.63 -4.16
N LEU A 450 18.44 8.05 -3.25
CA LEU A 450 18.17 8.00 -1.81
C LEU A 450 19.26 8.76 -1.06
N VAL A 451 18.85 9.56 -0.07
CA VAL A 451 19.74 10.39 0.74
C VAL A 451 19.54 10.04 2.20
N VAL A 452 20.59 9.54 2.84
CA VAL A 452 20.62 9.26 4.28
C VAL A 452 21.42 10.37 4.97
N GLN A 453 20.81 11.01 5.96
CA GLN A 453 21.46 12.06 6.75
C GLN A 453 22.34 11.47 7.85
N ASP A 454 21.87 10.44 8.56
CA ASP A 454 22.55 9.83 9.71
C ASP A 454 22.14 8.37 9.92
N TRP A 455 23.11 7.46 9.94
CA TRP A 455 22.89 6.03 10.21
C TRP A 455 22.53 5.69 11.66
N GLY A 456 22.83 6.58 12.61
CA GLY A 456 22.45 6.43 14.01
C GLY A 456 20.96 6.72 14.26
N ARG A 457 20.28 7.34 13.30
CA ARG A 457 18.87 7.69 13.37
C ARG A 457 17.99 6.66 12.66
N SER A 458 16.75 6.49 13.13
CA SER A 458 15.76 5.67 12.41
C SER A 458 15.56 6.21 11.00
N LEU A 459 15.47 5.33 10.01
CA LEU A 459 15.17 5.74 8.62
C LEU A 459 13.74 6.25 8.46
N GLN A 460 12.85 5.90 9.40
CA GLN A 460 11.51 6.47 9.48
C GLN A 460 11.50 7.89 10.03
N ASP A 461 12.58 8.38 10.66
CA ASP A 461 12.61 9.74 11.19
C ASP A 461 12.39 10.74 10.05
N SER A 462 11.41 11.63 10.25
CA SER A 462 10.92 12.66 9.32
C SER A 462 12.00 13.38 8.49
N GLN A 463 13.22 13.50 9.01
CA GLN A 463 14.31 14.24 8.38
C GLN A 463 15.58 13.39 8.16
N ASN A 464 15.51 12.07 8.27
CA ASN A 464 16.71 11.24 8.12
C ASN A 464 16.87 10.66 6.72
N LEU A 465 15.81 10.03 6.19
CA LEU A 465 15.81 9.46 4.84
C LEU A 465 14.99 10.35 3.92
N CYS A 466 15.62 10.81 2.84
CA CYS A 466 14.96 11.53 1.76
C CYS A 466 15.16 10.78 0.44
N SER A 467 14.30 11.01 -0.53
CA SER A 467 14.49 10.58 -1.91
C SER A 467 14.36 11.78 -2.84
N PHE A 468 15.12 11.80 -3.91
CA PHE A 468 14.86 12.70 -5.03
C PHE A 468 14.91 11.99 -6.36
N PHE A 469 14.17 12.52 -7.33
CA PHE A 469 14.03 11.98 -8.66
C PHE A 469 14.05 13.09 -9.72
N ILE A 470 14.81 12.88 -10.78
CA ILE A 470 14.98 13.81 -11.92
C ILE A 470 14.43 13.14 -13.19
N PRO A 471 13.08 13.05 -13.37
CA PRO A 471 12.48 12.31 -14.49
C PRO A 471 12.93 12.84 -15.86
N SER A 472 13.20 14.14 -15.96
CA SER A 472 13.61 14.81 -17.20
C SER A 472 14.94 14.34 -17.78
N LEU A 473 15.72 13.53 -17.06
CA LEU A 473 16.89 12.85 -17.63
C LEU A 473 16.50 11.78 -18.66
N LEU A 474 15.34 11.14 -18.48
CA LEU A 474 14.84 10.07 -19.35
C LEU A 474 13.58 10.47 -20.12
N ASP A 475 12.78 11.38 -19.57
CA ASP A 475 11.56 11.91 -20.18
C ASP A 475 11.65 13.42 -20.41
N PRO A 476 12.13 13.88 -21.58
CA PRO A 476 12.19 15.31 -21.88
C PRO A 476 10.81 15.96 -22.05
N SER A 477 9.70 15.21 -22.01
CA SER A 477 8.35 15.77 -22.19
C SER A 477 7.78 16.44 -20.94
N VAL A 478 8.37 16.19 -19.76
CA VAL A 478 7.87 16.75 -18.49
C VAL A 478 8.26 18.21 -18.27
N CYS A 479 9.21 18.76 -19.01
CA CYS A 479 9.64 20.16 -18.89
C CYS A 479 10.15 20.74 -20.22
N PRO A 480 10.34 22.06 -20.34
CA PRO A 480 10.92 22.66 -21.55
C PRO A 480 12.36 22.21 -21.82
N PRO A 481 12.85 22.29 -23.07
CA PRO A 481 14.25 22.01 -23.40
C PRO A 481 15.22 22.87 -22.57
N GLY A 482 16.35 22.28 -22.16
CA GLY A 482 17.36 22.95 -21.33
C GLY A 482 16.97 23.12 -19.86
N LYS A 483 15.83 22.58 -19.43
CA LYS A 483 15.36 22.62 -18.04
C LYS A 483 15.30 21.22 -17.43
N HIS A 484 15.32 21.16 -16.11
CA HIS A 484 15.01 19.95 -15.35
C HIS A 484 13.91 20.20 -14.31
N VAL A 485 13.16 19.15 -14.02
CA VAL A 485 12.25 19.08 -12.87
C VAL A 485 12.78 18.03 -11.89
N ILE A 486 12.69 18.34 -10.61
CA ILE A 486 13.18 17.48 -9.52
C ILE A 486 12.06 17.36 -8.49
N HIS A 487 11.68 16.14 -8.14
CA HIS A 487 10.82 15.86 -7.00
C HIS A 487 11.66 15.33 -5.85
N VAL A 488 11.50 15.91 -4.67
CA VAL A 488 12.19 15.51 -3.44
C VAL A 488 11.15 15.26 -2.35
N TYR A 489 11.30 14.20 -1.57
CA TYR A 489 10.40 13.93 -0.47
C TYR A 489 11.07 13.20 0.69
N SER A 490 10.53 13.41 1.90
CA SER A 490 10.98 12.72 3.12
C SER A 490 10.38 11.31 3.23
N SER A 491 10.96 10.48 4.11
CA SER A 491 10.28 9.26 4.56
C SER A 491 9.02 9.56 5.39
N GLY A 492 8.15 8.56 5.53
CA GLY A 492 6.81 8.65 6.14
C GLY A 492 6.80 8.78 7.67
N GLY A 493 7.50 9.77 8.21
CA GLY A 493 7.60 10.04 9.64
C GLY A 493 7.29 11.47 10.08
N GLU A 494 6.78 12.33 9.19
CA GLU A 494 6.43 13.71 9.55
C GLU A 494 5.19 13.71 10.48
N PRO A 495 5.27 14.27 11.69
CA PRO A 495 4.10 14.35 12.58
C PRO A 495 3.08 15.36 12.01
N TYR A 496 1.79 15.02 12.03
CA TYR A 496 0.73 15.87 11.48
C TYR A 496 0.29 16.97 12.46
N GLU A 497 0.39 16.71 13.76
CA GLU A 497 -0.15 17.53 14.85
C GLU A 497 0.43 18.95 14.94
N PRO A 498 1.71 19.20 14.64
CA PRO A 498 2.22 20.56 14.53
C PRO A 498 1.53 21.34 13.41
N TRP A 499 1.26 20.69 12.28
CA TRP A 499 0.65 21.33 11.12
C TRP A 499 -0.81 21.69 11.33
N GLU A 500 -1.60 20.82 11.97
CA GLU A 500 -3.03 21.07 12.19
C GLU A 500 -3.31 22.25 13.15
N LYS A 501 -2.30 22.70 13.88
CA LYS A 501 -2.37 23.87 14.78
C LYS A 501 -2.06 25.19 14.08
N LEU A 502 -1.52 25.15 12.88
CA LEU A 502 -1.11 26.33 12.14
C LEU A 502 -2.21 26.76 11.17
N GLU A 503 -2.45 28.07 11.10
CA GLU A 503 -3.36 28.62 10.10
C GLU A 503 -2.66 28.65 8.73
N LYS A 504 -3.29 28.02 7.73
CA LYS A 504 -2.76 27.92 6.37
C LYS A 504 -2.53 29.32 5.78
N GLY A 505 -1.33 29.54 5.23
CA GLY A 505 -0.93 30.80 4.61
C GLY A 505 -0.55 31.91 5.60
N SER A 506 -0.61 31.64 6.91
CA SER A 506 -0.04 32.55 7.90
C SER A 506 1.49 32.59 7.81
N ALA A 507 2.11 33.66 8.28
CA ALA A 507 3.57 33.78 8.30
C ALA A 507 4.24 32.66 9.10
N GLU A 508 3.60 32.19 10.17
CA GLU A 508 4.06 31.08 11.00
C GLU A 508 4.02 29.75 10.25
N TYR A 509 2.93 29.48 9.53
CA TYR A 509 2.82 28.30 8.67
C TYR A 509 3.85 28.30 7.55
N GLU A 510 4.04 29.43 6.87
CA GLU A 510 5.02 29.55 5.78
C GLU A 510 6.46 29.42 6.28
N ALA A 511 6.79 30.03 7.42
CA ALA A 511 8.12 29.89 8.05
C ALA A 511 8.39 28.45 8.49
N TYR A 512 7.40 27.78 9.11
CA TYR A 512 7.53 26.37 9.49
C TYR A 512 7.68 25.48 8.25
N LYS A 513 6.92 25.75 7.19
CA LYS A 513 7.00 25.01 5.93
C LYS A 513 8.38 25.10 5.28
N GLU A 514 8.98 26.29 5.24
CA GLU A 514 10.35 26.48 4.76
C GLU A 514 11.36 25.77 5.66
N GLN A 515 11.24 25.92 6.99
CA GLN A 515 12.12 25.24 7.94
C GLN A 515 12.12 23.70 7.75
N ARG A 516 10.94 23.10 7.57
CA ARG A 516 10.80 21.65 7.39
C ARG A 516 11.30 21.18 6.02
N ALA A 517 11.28 22.04 5.00
CA ALA A 517 11.77 21.72 3.66
C ALA A 517 13.30 21.80 3.52
N GLU A 518 14.01 22.43 4.47
CA GLU A 518 15.46 22.67 4.36
C GLU A 518 16.27 21.37 4.19
N VAL A 519 15.90 20.29 4.87
CA VAL A 519 16.56 18.98 4.70
C VAL A 519 16.43 18.43 3.28
N LEU A 520 15.32 18.74 2.59
CA LEU A 520 15.09 18.34 1.21
C LEU A 520 15.95 19.14 0.24
N TRP A 521 16.16 20.44 0.52
CA TRP A 521 17.13 21.25 -0.22
C TRP A 521 18.55 20.71 -0.07
N THR A 522 18.98 20.48 1.16
CA THR A 522 20.32 19.91 1.44
C THR A 522 20.50 18.56 0.76
N ALA A 523 19.44 17.75 0.64
CA ALA A 523 19.51 16.47 -0.06
C ALA A 523 19.86 16.62 -1.55
N VAL A 524 19.23 17.58 -2.25
CA VAL A 524 19.53 17.84 -3.68
C VAL A 524 20.87 18.56 -3.85
N GLU A 525 21.25 19.44 -2.91
CA GLU A 525 22.54 20.14 -2.94
C GLU A 525 23.74 19.19 -2.90
N ARG A 526 23.59 17.97 -2.36
CA ARG A 526 24.62 16.92 -2.47
C ARG A 526 24.90 16.52 -3.92
N CYS A 527 23.88 16.56 -4.78
CA CYS A 527 23.97 16.22 -6.19
C CYS A 527 24.22 17.43 -7.09
N ILE A 528 23.57 18.55 -6.80
CA ILE A 528 23.62 19.81 -7.56
C ILE A 528 23.91 20.95 -6.58
N PRO A 529 25.19 21.22 -6.26
CA PRO A 529 25.55 22.18 -5.19
C PRO A 529 25.04 23.61 -5.41
N ASP A 530 24.83 24.02 -6.66
CA ASP A 530 24.34 25.34 -7.04
C ASP A 530 22.82 25.35 -7.39
N VAL A 531 22.06 24.31 -7.02
CA VAL A 531 20.64 24.14 -7.41
C VAL A 531 19.79 25.37 -7.14
N ARG A 532 20.02 26.05 -6.00
CA ARG A 532 19.27 27.26 -5.62
C ARG A 532 19.55 28.44 -6.54
N GLN A 533 20.74 28.52 -7.14
CA GLN A 533 21.11 29.58 -8.08
C GLN A 533 20.51 29.35 -9.47
N ARG A 534 20.12 28.11 -9.76
CA ARG A 534 19.52 27.67 -11.03
C ARG A 534 18.00 27.71 -11.04
N LEU A 535 17.35 28.21 -9.99
CA LEU A 535 15.90 28.09 -9.84
C LEU A 535 15.13 28.87 -10.91
N GLU A 536 14.22 28.17 -11.59
CA GLU A 536 13.08 28.78 -12.28
C GLU A 536 11.98 29.09 -11.25
N PHE A 537 11.60 28.07 -10.48
CA PHE A 537 10.68 28.18 -9.34
C PHE A 537 10.72 26.89 -8.50
N TYR A 538 10.11 26.94 -7.31
CA TYR A 538 9.92 25.77 -6.46
C TYR A 538 8.54 25.78 -5.78
N ILE A 539 8.11 24.62 -5.30
CA ILE A 539 6.86 24.44 -4.55
C ILE A 539 7.13 23.49 -3.39
N ILE A 540 6.70 23.86 -2.18
CA ILE A 540 6.74 22.97 -1.01
C ILE A 540 5.33 22.40 -0.77
N GLY A 541 5.23 21.08 -0.72
CA GLY A 541 4.03 20.34 -0.34
C GLY A 541 4.11 19.92 1.13
N SER A 542 3.32 20.56 1.99
CA SER A 542 3.21 20.16 3.40
C SER A 542 2.16 19.07 3.63
N PRO A 543 2.11 18.43 4.82
CA PRO A 543 1.06 17.47 5.18
C PRO A 543 -0.37 17.99 4.99
N LEU A 544 -0.64 19.27 5.27
CA LEU A 544 -1.96 19.89 5.01
C LEU A 544 -2.26 20.00 3.50
N ALA A 545 -1.25 20.27 2.68
CA ALA A 545 -1.41 20.28 1.23
C ALA A 545 -1.70 18.85 0.74
N HIS A 546 -0.94 17.88 1.23
CA HIS A 546 -1.12 16.47 0.87
C HIS A 546 -2.51 15.93 1.26
N GLU A 547 -2.97 16.20 2.49
CA GLU A 547 -4.35 15.89 2.91
C GLU A 547 -5.37 16.46 1.95
N ALA A 548 -5.21 17.72 1.53
CA ALA A 548 -6.21 18.37 0.71
C ALA A 548 -6.24 17.90 -0.74
N PHE A 549 -5.07 17.66 -1.34
CA PHE A 549 -4.97 17.20 -2.73
C PHE A 549 -5.46 15.76 -2.87
N LEU A 550 -5.08 14.88 -1.95
CA LEU A 550 -5.48 13.47 -2.00
C LEU A 550 -6.77 13.17 -1.22
N ARG A 551 -7.26 14.13 -0.44
CA ARG A 551 -8.43 14.00 0.46
C ARG A 551 -8.30 12.88 1.48
N ARG A 552 -7.07 12.49 1.81
CA ARG A 552 -6.75 11.43 2.76
C ARG A 552 -6.64 12.00 4.16
N ASP A 553 -7.33 11.38 5.12
CA ASP A 553 -7.24 11.75 6.53
C ASP A 553 -5.77 11.98 6.97
N ARG A 554 -5.48 13.22 7.39
CA ARG A 554 -4.18 13.69 7.89
C ARG A 554 -3.00 13.45 6.93
N GLY A 555 -3.27 13.39 5.62
CA GLY A 555 -2.23 13.21 4.60
C GLY A 555 -1.46 11.90 4.74
N THR A 556 -2.06 10.89 5.38
CA THR A 556 -1.41 9.61 5.68
C THR A 556 -1.16 8.77 4.42
N TYR A 557 0.02 8.15 4.34
CA TYR A 557 0.36 7.15 3.32
C TYR A 557 -0.01 5.74 3.82
N GLY A 558 -1.29 5.42 3.74
CA GLY A 558 -1.83 4.12 4.15
C GLY A 558 -1.73 3.84 5.66
N MET A 559 -1.97 2.58 6.02
CA MET A 559 -1.95 2.10 7.41
C MET A 559 -0.54 1.66 7.82
N ALA A 560 -0.17 1.87 9.08
CA ALA A 560 1.13 1.42 9.61
C ALA A 560 0.99 0.08 10.34
N TRP A 561 0.88 -1.02 9.59
CA TRP A 561 0.96 -2.36 10.16
C TRP A 561 2.43 -2.79 10.30
N ALA A 562 2.94 -2.69 11.53
CA ALA A 562 4.22 -3.30 11.85
C ALA A 562 4.09 -4.83 11.82
N ALA A 563 5.20 -5.51 11.54
CA ALA A 563 5.25 -6.97 11.61
C ALA A 563 4.77 -7.51 12.97
N GLY A 564 4.08 -8.66 12.96
CA GLY A 564 3.56 -9.29 14.18
C GLY A 564 2.26 -8.69 14.77
N THR A 565 1.69 -7.61 14.21
CA THR A 565 0.40 -7.08 14.70
C THR A 565 -0.78 -7.86 14.12
N ALA A 566 -1.43 -8.75 14.88
CA ALA A 566 -2.65 -9.43 14.41
C ALA A 566 -3.86 -8.48 14.37
N ALA A 567 -4.67 -8.51 13.30
CA ALA A 567 -5.94 -7.78 13.29
C ALA A 567 -6.93 -8.38 14.32
N PRO A 568 -7.79 -7.56 14.95
CA PRO A 568 -8.69 -7.97 16.03
C PRO A 568 -9.76 -9.02 15.67
N TYR A 569 -9.85 -9.48 14.42
CA TYR A 569 -10.93 -10.33 13.92
C TYR A 569 -10.60 -11.82 13.66
N ALA A 570 -9.46 -12.35 14.12
CA ALA A 570 -9.24 -13.80 14.13
C ALA A 570 -9.75 -14.40 15.45
N GLY A 571 -10.80 -15.21 15.37
CA GLY A 571 -11.26 -16.05 16.48
C GLY A 571 -10.25 -17.13 16.89
N LEU A 572 -10.76 -18.27 17.39
CA LEU A 572 -10.01 -19.39 18.00
C LEU A 572 -8.82 -19.98 17.20
N VAL A 573 -8.65 -19.64 15.92
CA VAL A 573 -7.53 -20.08 15.06
C VAL A 573 -6.29 -19.19 15.18
N LYS A 574 -6.32 -18.18 16.08
CA LYS A 574 -5.28 -17.18 16.38
C LYS A 574 -3.82 -17.71 16.43
N ASN A 575 -3.63 -18.99 16.75
CA ASN A 575 -2.30 -19.58 16.97
C ASN A 575 -1.81 -20.52 15.85
N LEU A 576 -2.64 -20.85 14.85
CA LEU A 576 -2.31 -21.88 13.84
C LEU A 576 -2.08 -21.33 12.44
N LEU A 577 -2.81 -20.27 12.04
CA LEU A 577 -2.65 -19.56 10.79
C LEU A 577 -2.98 -18.08 11.05
N PRO A 578 -2.04 -17.14 10.87
CA PRO A 578 -2.29 -15.71 11.07
C PRO A 578 -3.09 -15.14 9.88
N PHE A 579 -4.32 -15.62 9.67
CA PHE A 579 -5.30 -14.96 8.81
C PHE A 579 -6.24 -14.14 9.71
N PRO A 580 -5.83 -12.90 10.03
CA PRO A 580 -6.62 -11.77 9.55
C PRO A 580 -5.75 -10.52 9.28
N PHE A 581 -5.84 -9.96 8.08
CA PHE A 581 -5.40 -8.58 7.78
C PHE A 581 -6.46 -7.93 6.89
N PRO A 582 -6.68 -6.60 7.00
CA PRO A 582 -8.01 -6.00 6.96
C PRO A 582 -8.87 -6.58 5.87
N ASN A 583 -10.00 -7.14 6.31
CA ASN A 583 -11.01 -7.60 5.39
C ASN A 583 -11.37 -6.41 4.48
N LEU A 584 -11.28 -6.63 3.17
CA LEU A 584 -11.89 -5.75 2.18
C LEU A 584 -13.38 -5.65 2.54
N LYS A 585 -13.99 -6.74 3.02
CA LYS A 585 -15.33 -6.73 3.61
C LYS A 585 -15.45 -5.81 4.82
N THR A 586 -16.60 -5.17 4.95
CA THR A 586 -16.96 -4.38 6.13
C THR A 586 -18.14 -5.01 6.87
N PRO A 587 -18.51 -4.53 8.07
CA PRO A 587 -19.73 -4.97 8.73
C PRO A 587 -21.02 -4.56 8.00
N VAL A 588 -20.94 -3.64 7.02
CA VAL A 588 -22.08 -3.23 6.18
C VAL A 588 -22.13 -4.14 4.97
N ASP A 589 -23.29 -4.73 4.74
CA ASP A 589 -23.46 -5.64 3.63
C ASP A 589 -23.29 -4.93 2.27
N GLY A 590 -22.71 -5.59 1.27
CA GLY A 590 -22.44 -4.99 -0.04
C GLY A 590 -21.40 -3.85 -0.04
N LEU A 591 -20.77 -3.52 1.10
CA LEU A 591 -19.69 -2.55 1.18
C LEU A 591 -18.33 -3.23 1.34
N LEU A 592 -17.49 -3.06 0.33
CA LEU A 592 -16.09 -3.48 0.35
C LEU A 592 -15.15 -2.27 0.40
N ARG A 593 -13.89 -2.53 0.72
CA ARG A 593 -12.77 -1.59 0.66
C ARG A 593 -11.67 -2.13 -0.23
N CYS A 594 -10.78 -1.27 -0.69
CA CYS A 594 -9.53 -1.67 -1.35
C CYS A 594 -8.47 -0.56 -1.23
N GLY A 595 -7.29 -0.79 -1.79
CA GLY A 595 -6.20 0.20 -1.85
C GLY A 595 -5.10 -0.03 -0.82
N ASP A 596 -4.24 0.97 -0.65
CA ASP A 596 -3.04 0.92 0.21
C ASP A 596 -3.32 0.78 1.72
N SER A 597 -4.57 0.94 2.11
CA SER A 597 -5.06 0.79 3.48
C SER A 597 -5.80 -0.53 3.70
N CYS A 598 -5.74 -1.44 2.72
CA CYS A 598 -6.17 -2.83 2.80
C CYS A 598 -5.00 -3.76 2.43
N PHE A 599 -5.12 -5.05 2.76
CA PHE A 599 -4.16 -6.05 2.27
C PHE A 599 -4.11 -6.01 0.72
N PRO A 600 -2.93 -6.13 0.08
CA PRO A 600 -1.59 -6.39 0.65
C PRO A 600 -0.92 -5.22 1.39
N GLY A 601 -1.26 -3.98 1.06
CA GLY A 601 -0.77 -2.80 1.78
C GLY A 601 -0.24 -1.71 0.85
N ILE A 602 0.73 -0.95 1.36
CA ILE A 602 1.28 0.24 0.72
C ILE A 602 2.09 -0.09 -0.53
N GLY A 603 2.14 0.87 -1.44
CA GLY A 603 2.83 0.78 -2.74
C GLY A 603 1.85 0.62 -3.89
N THR A 604 2.15 1.25 -5.03
CA THR A 604 1.31 1.22 -6.23
C THR A 604 0.94 -0.21 -6.67
N PRO A 605 1.88 -1.19 -6.70
CA PRO A 605 1.55 -2.57 -7.03
C PRO A 605 0.61 -3.24 -6.02
N SER A 606 0.91 -3.09 -4.73
CA SER A 606 0.10 -3.65 -3.64
C SER A 606 -1.31 -3.08 -3.63
N ALA A 607 -1.45 -1.76 -3.81
CA ALA A 607 -2.75 -1.10 -3.88
C ALA A 607 -3.58 -1.59 -5.08
N ALA A 608 -2.97 -1.73 -6.26
CA ALA A 608 -3.64 -2.28 -7.44
C ALA A 608 -4.08 -3.74 -7.21
N ALA A 609 -3.22 -4.56 -6.62
CA ALA A 609 -3.55 -5.93 -6.24
C ALA A 609 -4.74 -5.98 -5.26
N SER A 610 -4.77 -5.10 -4.25
CA SER A 610 -5.90 -4.98 -3.33
C SER A 610 -7.23 -4.73 -4.05
N GLY A 611 -7.20 -3.86 -5.07
CA GLY A 611 -8.34 -3.62 -5.97
C GLY A 611 -8.80 -4.86 -6.72
N VAL A 612 -7.86 -5.64 -7.26
CA VAL A 612 -8.15 -6.90 -7.95
C VAL A 612 -8.77 -7.93 -7.01
N ILE A 613 -8.25 -8.07 -5.78
CA ILE A 613 -8.82 -8.98 -4.78
C ILE A 613 -10.28 -8.60 -4.46
N ALA A 614 -10.58 -7.29 -4.39
CA ALA A 614 -11.96 -6.83 -4.23
C ALA A 614 -12.82 -7.22 -5.44
N ALA A 615 -12.36 -6.96 -6.66
CA ALA A 615 -13.08 -7.34 -7.89
C ALA A 615 -13.30 -8.85 -8.01
N ASN A 616 -12.31 -9.66 -7.65
CA ASN A 616 -12.38 -11.12 -7.61
C ASN A 616 -13.44 -11.60 -6.61
N THR A 617 -13.47 -10.98 -5.42
CA THR A 617 -14.43 -11.30 -4.35
C THR A 617 -15.87 -10.96 -4.75
N LEU A 618 -16.07 -9.95 -5.60
CA LEU A 618 -17.38 -9.57 -6.15
C LEU A 618 -17.85 -10.48 -7.30
N THR A 619 -16.98 -11.34 -7.82
CA THR A 619 -17.21 -12.09 -9.04
C THR A 619 -17.34 -13.58 -8.75
N HIS A 620 -18.18 -14.27 -9.54
CA HIS A 620 -18.27 -15.72 -9.49
C HIS A 620 -16.90 -16.36 -9.70
N VAL A 621 -16.60 -17.35 -8.86
CA VAL A 621 -15.31 -18.04 -8.85
C VAL A 621 -14.97 -18.69 -10.20
N GLY A 622 -15.95 -19.19 -10.96
CA GLY A 622 -15.71 -19.72 -12.31
C GLY A 622 -15.09 -18.68 -13.25
N LYS A 623 -15.68 -17.48 -13.32
CA LYS A 623 -15.14 -16.37 -14.13
C LYS A 623 -13.72 -15.94 -13.69
N HIS A 624 -13.44 -15.98 -12.38
CA HIS A 624 -12.11 -15.68 -11.87
C HIS A 624 -11.09 -16.74 -12.30
N ILE A 625 -11.45 -18.04 -12.22
CA ILE A 625 -10.61 -19.13 -12.73
C ILE A 625 -10.37 -18.99 -14.23
N ASP A 626 -11.39 -18.64 -15.02
CA ASP A 626 -11.25 -18.45 -16.46
C ASP A 626 -10.28 -17.31 -16.79
N MET A 627 -10.37 -16.18 -16.08
CA MET A 627 -9.40 -15.07 -16.20
C MET A 627 -7.98 -15.52 -15.87
N LEU A 628 -7.79 -16.28 -14.79
CA LEU A 628 -6.47 -16.77 -14.39
C LEU A 628 -5.87 -17.72 -15.44
N ARG A 629 -6.68 -18.56 -16.07
CA ARG A 629 -6.26 -19.43 -17.18
C ARG A 629 -5.88 -18.64 -18.43
N GLU A 630 -6.70 -17.65 -18.79
CA GLU A 630 -6.42 -16.75 -19.91
C GLU A 630 -5.07 -16.05 -19.69
N ALA A 631 -4.87 -15.46 -18.51
CA ALA A 631 -3.64 -14.78 -18.13
C ALA A 631 -2.42 -15.72 -18.10
N GLY A 632 -2.59 -16.92 -17.54
CA GLY A 632 -1.53 -17.93 -17.46
C GLY A 632 -1.13 -18.51 -18.81
N ALA A 633 -2.03 -18.54 -19.78
CA ALA A 633 -1.74 -18.94 -21.15
C ALA A 633 -1.13 -17.81 -22.01
N ALA A 634 -1.33 -16.54 -21.62
CA ALA A 634 -0.89 -15.39 -22.41
C ALA A 634 0.63 -15.18 -22.42
N HIS A 635 1.34 -15.58 -21.35
CA HIS A 635 2.80 -15.43 -21.26
C HIS A 635 3.42 -16.52 -20.36
N PRO A 636 4.58 -17.12 -20.72
CA PRO A 636 5.21 -18.17 -19.92
C PRO A 636 5.50 -17.77 -18.46
N LEU A 637 5.85 -16.50 -18.22
CA LEU A 637 6.07 -15.98 -16.88
C LEU A 637 4.82 -16.08 -15.99
N TYR A 638 3.62 -16.10 -16.58
CA TYR A 638 2.34 -16.08 -15.88
C TYR A 638 1.71 -17.46 -15.70
N SER A 639 2.38 -18.54 -16.10
CA SER A 639 1.85 -19.89 -15.96
C SER A 639 1.45 -20.26 -14.53
N PHE A 640 2.07 -19.64 -13.52
CA PHE A 640 1.75 -19.82 -12.10
C PHE A 640 0.37 -19.29 -11.68
N LEU A 641 -0.27 -18.47 -12.52
CA LEU A 641 -1.62 -17.98 -12.26
C LEU A 641 -2.68 -19.08 -12.43
N ASP A 642 -2.45 -20.05 -13.33
CA ASP A 642 -3.44 -21.10 -13.63
C ASP A 642 -3.65 -22.04 -12.43
N PRO A 643 -4.87 -22.14 -11.87
CA PRO A 643 -5.17 -23.07 -10.79
C PRO A 643 -5.12 -24.55 -11.20
N GLY A 644 -5.00 -24.85 -12.50
CA GLY A 644 -4.87 -26.17 -13.07
C GLY A 644 -6.10 -27.06 -12.85
N LEU A 645 -5.89 -28.38 -12.90
CA LEU A 645 -6.95 -29.38 -12.70
C LEU A 645 -7.53 -29.34 -11.29
N LEU A 646 -6.72 -29.01 -10.28
CA LEU A 646 -7.20 -28.93 -8.90
C LEU A 646 -8.22 -27.79 -8.74
N GLY A 647 -8.02 -26.66 -9.42
CA GLY A 647 -9.02 -25.59 -9.44
C GLY A 647 -10.36 -26.05 -9.99
N SER A 648 -10.37 -26.81 -11.09
CA SER A 648 -11.60 -27.43 -11.62
C SER A 648 -12.25 -28.42 -10.66
N LEU A 649 -11.45 -29.17 -9.90
CA LEU A 649 -11.97 -30.14 -8.93
C LEU A 649 -12.60 -29.47 -7.71
N TYR A 650 -12.06 -28.32 -7.27
CA TYR A 650 -12.60 -27.56 -6.15
C TYR A 650 -13.79 -26.68 -6.53
N LEU A 651 -13.87 -26.22 -7.79
CA LEU A 651 -14.91 -25.30 -8.25
C LEU A 651 -16.34 -25.73 -7.86
N PRO A 652 -16.80 -26.98 -8.10
CA PRO A 652 -18.16 -27.40 -7.72
C PRO A 652 -18.48 -27.31 -6.23
N LEU A 653 -17.46 -27.32 -5.35
CA LEU A 653 -17.64 -27.23 -3.90
C LEU A 653 -17.96 -25.80 -3.43
N VAL A 654 -17.63 -24.80 -4.24
CA VAL A 654 -17.65 -23.39 -3.83
C VAL A 654 -18.49 -22.49 -4.75
N GLU A 655 -18.68 -22.89 -6.01
CA GLU A 655 -19.32 -22.07 -7.05
C GLU A 655 -20.73 -21.61 -6.69
N ALA A 656 -21.56 -22.50 -6.16
CA ALA A 656 -22.94 -22.18 -5.75
C ALA A 656 -23.02 -21.20 -4.56
N ARG A 657 -21.89 -20.93 -3.88
CA ARG A 657 -21.83 -20.09 -2.68
C ARG A 657 -20.91 -18.88 -2.84
N THR A 658 -20.31 -18.69 -4.02
CA THR A 658 -19.35 -17.60 -4.28
C THR A 658 -19.66 -16.81 -5.55
N PRO A 659 -19.80 -15.47 -5.47
CA PRO A 659 -19.57 -14.65 -4.29
C PRO A 659 -20.70 -14.87 -3.27
N ALA A 660 -20.54 -14.39 -2.04
CA ALA A 660 -21.52 -14.63 -0.97
C ALA A 660 -22.94 -14.11 -1.36
N ALA A 661 -23.99 -14.63 -0.72
CA ALA A 661 -25.39 -14.40 -1.14
C ALA A 661 -25.73 -12.91 -1.28
N GLU A 662 -25.20 -12.13 -0.34
CA GLU A 662 -25.26 -10.68 -0.39
C GLU A 662 -24.74 -10.05 -1.69
N LEU A 663 -23.65 -10.56 -2.25
CA LEU A 663 -23.02 -10.01 -3.45
C LEU A 663 -23.68 -10.51 -4.74
N ARG A 664 -24.49 -11.57 -4.64
CA ARG A 664 -25.33 -12.07 -5.74
C ARG A 664 -26.62 -11.27 -5.91
N GLY A 665 -26.95 -10.39 -4.98
CA GLY A 665 -28.23 -9.68 -4.95
C GLY A 665 -29.40 -10.60 -4.56
N GLU A 666 -29.10 -11.74 -3.94
CA GLU A 666 -30.11 -12.64 -3.36
C GLU A 666 -30.56 -12.05 -2.02
N ALA A 667 -31.88 -11.97 -1.80
CA ALA A 667 -32.41 -11.53 -0.49
C ALA A 667 -31.92 -12.49 0.60
N GLN A 668 -31.40 -11.95 1.71
CA GLN A 668 -31.10 -12.80 2.87
C GLN A 668 -32.39 -13.51 3.29
N PRO A 669 -32.36 -14.83 3.55
CA PRO A 669 -33.48 -15.48 4.20
C PRO A 669 -33.67 -14.79 5.55
N THR A 670 -34.82 -14.16 5.75
CA THR A 670 -35.22 -13.59 7.03
C THR A 670 -35.03 -14.66 8.11
N VAL A 671 -34.06 -14.46 8.98
CA VAL A 671 -33.90 -15.30 10.18
C VAL A 671 -35.13 -14.99 11.03
N ALA A 672 -36.10 -15.91 11.01
CA ALA A 672 -37.24 -15.85 11.91
C ALA A 672 -36.69 -15.87 13.36
N SER A 673 -37.11 -14.86 14.13
CA SER A 673 -36.75 -14.59 15.53
C SER A 673 -36.87 -15.79 16.46
#